data_AF-A0ABD0V7V5-F1
#
_entry.id   AF-A0ABD0V7V5-F1
#
_cell.length_a   1.000
_cell.length_b   1.000
_cell.length_c   1.000
_cell.angle_alpha   90.00
_cell.angle_beta   90.00
_cell.angle_gamma   90.00
#
_symmetry.space_group_name_H-M   'P 1'
#
loop_
_entity.id
_entity.type
_entity.pdbx_description
1 polymer ?
#
loop_
_entity_poly.entity_id
_entity_poly.type
_entity_poly.pdbx_seq_one_letter_code
_entity_poly.pdbx_strand_id
1 'polypeptide(L)'
;MEAEGFSVPIIDLAKFEVEKEKLRAAVVELGCFRVINHGIHDAIIADMKASVRNILELPFEVKRRNINIIPESGYVRHNQWSPLLESLGIYDANSTVDIHAFCFCLGISSHDKENLSTYTSTLHCLIVDLASKIAERLGVVDYSFQEWSCHLRMNIYNFTKETISCDGLDIHTDGSFISVLLEDESNDGLEFINSEGNSVVVNHVPGTFLINVGDIGKVWSNGRLHNIKHKVICKKAEPRLTVVLFMLAPKDNKIEPRAELIDSENPRLYRSFDFREYRKIKVSTPLGFSVPIIDLVKFEVEKEKLRAAVVELGCFRVINHGIHDAIIADMKASARNILELPSEVKHRNINIIPGSGYIHPNQLSPLFESLGIYDANSIADIHAFCSCLGISSHDKENLTTYASTLHSLTVDLASKIAECLGVVDYSFQEWSCHLRMNRYNFTKENIGCDGAYIHTDSSFISVLLEDESNDGFEFINYEGNSMVWSNGRLHNVKHKVVCKKAEPRFTVVLFILAPKDNKIEPRVELIDYENPQLYRNVIMAMEEISVPVIDLAKFEAEKEKLMEAVVGIGCFRVINHGITETIIADMKVSARNILELPSEVKHRNTDVISGSGYVYPNRLNPLFESLGIYDAKSTANIHAFCSCLGISSHDTKILSTYASALHGLIVDLASKIAECLGIVDCSFQEWSCHLRMNRYNFTKETIGHDGAHVHTDNSFINVILEDESNEGFEMMNFNGNFVAVNHVPETFLINVGDIGKVSARNILELSSEVKHRNTDVIPRSGYVYPNRLNPFFESLGIYDAKSTAGIHALCSCLGISSHDIEILSTYASALHGLIMNLASKIAKGLGIVDSSFQEWSFHLPMNRYNFTKETIVHYGANVHTDNSFINDILEDESNERFEMMNSNRNFVAVNQVSETFIINVSIMQKPEPRFSIAFFILASEDNKIEPHAESIDSEKP
;
A
#
# COMPACT_ATOMS: atom_id res chain seq x y z
N MET A 1 -49.44 14.93 31.69
CA MET A 1 -49.73 14.74 30.25
C MET A 1 -48.67 13.77 29.78
N GLU A 2 -49.06 12.51 29.58
CA GLU A 2 -48.22 11.52 28.92
C GLU A 2 -47.90 12.04 27.53
N ALA A 3 -46.62 12.14 27.17
CA ALA A 3 -46.22 12.53 25.83
C ALA A 3 -46.78 11.50 24.85
N GLU A 4 -47.52 11.95 23.84
CA GLU A 4 -47.99 11.08 22.74
C GLU A 4 -46.78 10.31 22.19
N GLY A 5 -46.81 9.00 22.35
CA GLY A 5 -45.66 8.14 22.10
C GLY A 5 -45.28 8.15 20.62
N PHE A 6 -44.07 8.60 20.32
CA PHE A 6 -43.47 8.42 19.01
C PHE A 6 -43.41 6.92 18.66
N SER A 7 -44.00 6.55 17.51
CA SER A 7 -44.10 5.17 17.04
C SER A 7 -43.46 5.05 15.66
N VAL A 8 -42.55 4.09 15.50
CA VAL A 8 -41.98 3.77 14.18
C VAL A 8 -43.08 3.13 13.31
N PRO A 9 -43.30 3.62 12.07
CA PRO A 9 -44.30 3.04 11.17
C PRO A 9 -44.02 1.57 10.85
N ILE A 10 -45.05 0.72 10.85
CA ILE A 10 -44.95 -0.69 10.46
C ILE A 10 -45.60 -0.87 9.09
N ILE A 11 -44.87 -1.44 8.13
CA ILE A 11 -45.32 -1.69 6.76
C ILE A 11 -45.60 -3.18 6.56
N ASP A 12 -46.81 -3.52 6.14
CA ASP A 12 -47.21 -4.89 5.78
C ASP A 12 -46.91 -5.15 4.29
N LEU A 13 -45.82 -5.87 4.02
CA LEU A 13 -45.39 -6.12 2.64
C LEU A 13 -46.35 -7.02 1.85
N ALA A 14 -47.15 -7.86 2.53
CA ALA A 14 -48.19 -8.65 1.88
C ALA A 14 -49.40 -7.79 1.42
N LYS A 15 -49.52 -6.56 1.92
CA LYS A 15 -50.58 -5.59 1.57
C LYS A 15 -50.01 -4.31 0.97
N PHE A 16 -48.90 -4.42 0.25
CA PHE A 16 -48.14 -3.27 -0.23
C PHE A 16 -48.98 -2.23 -0.99
N GLU A 17 -49.93 -2.64 -1.82
CA GLU A 17 -50.79 -1.70 -2.57
C GLU A 17 -51.57 -0.72 -1.70
N VAL A 18 -51.95 -1.13 -0.48
CA VAL A 18 -52.65 -0.29 0.50
C VAL A 18 -51.66 0.52 1.34
N GLU A 19 -50.48 -0.06 1.63
CA GLU A 19 -49.47 0.53 2.52
C GLU A 19 -48.45 1.44 1.78
N LYS A 20 -48.49 1.52 0.44
CA LYS A 20 -47.49 2.25 -0.37
C LYS A 20 -47.35 3.74 -0.07
N GLU A 21 -48.42 4.43 0.31
CA GLU A 21 -48.35 5.83 0.74
C GLU A 21 -47.74 5.97 2.14
N LYS A 22 -48.01 5.00 3.01
CA LYS A 22 -47.40 4.94 4.35
C LYS A 22 -45.90 4.67 4.27
N LEU A 23 -45.46 3.81 3.34
CA LEU A 23 -44.04 3.64 3.05
C LEU A 23 -43.42 4.97 2.61
N ARG A 24 -44.04 5.66 1.65
CA ARG A 24 -43.55 6.96 1.15
C ARG A 24 -43.42 7.97 2.29
N ALA A 25 -44.45 8.12 3.13
CA ALA A 25 -44.39 9.02 4.28
C ALA A 25 -43.27 8.63 5.25
N ALA A 26 -43.13 7.33 5.56
CA ALA A 26 -42.11 6.85 6.48
C ALA A 26 -40.68 7.15 6.01
N VAL A 27 -40.38 7.02 4.71
CA VAL A 27 -39.02 7.28 4.19
C VAL A 27 -38.71 8.76 3.94
N VAL A 28 -39.73 9.59 3.70
CA VAL A 28 -39.58 11.03 3.46
C VAL A 28 -39.58 11.84 4.75
N GLU A 29 -40.47 11.51 5.70
CA GLU A 29 -40.65 12.29 6.93
C GLU A 29 -39.74 11.80 8.04
N LEU A 30 -39.56 10.48 8.16
CA LEU A 30 -38.83 9.88 9.26
C LEU A 30 -37.50 9.25 8.84
N GLY A 31 -37.44 8.63 7.67
CA GLY A 31 -36.25 7.88 7.24
C GLY A 31 -36.12 6.49 7.87
N CYS A 32 -37.18 6.00 8.52
CA CYS A 32 -37.18 4.70 9.18
C CYS A 32 -38.58 4.07 9.23
N PHE A 33 -38.64 2.74 9.13
CA PHE A 33 -39.86 1.95 9.30
C PHE A 33 -39.54 0.50 9.67
N ARG A 34 -40.51 -0.25 10.19
CA ARG A 34 -40.44 -1.70 10.37
C ARG A 34 -41.22 -2.42 9.28
N VAL A 35 -40.82 -3.64 8.95
CA VAL A 35 -41.54 -4.50 8.00
C VAL A 35 -42.06 -5.78 8.65
N ILE A 36 -43.28 -6.16 8.31
CA ILE A 36 -43.91 -7.45 8.63
C ILE A 36 -44.31 -8.17 7.35
N ASN A 37 -44.57 -9.48 7.45
CA ASN A 37 -44.95 -10.32 6.31
C ASN A 37 -43.95 -10.20 5.14
N HIS A 38 -42.66 -10.08 5.46
CA HIS A 38 -41.56 -9.87 4.53
C HIS A 38 -41.15 -11.12 3.74
N GLY A 39 -41.80 -12.27 3.98
CA GLY A 39 -41.58 -13.51 3.24
C GLY A 39 -40.34 -14.32 3.64
N ILE A 40 -39.59 -13.88 4.65
CA ILE A 40 -38.47 -14.65 5.21
C ILE A 40 -39.00 -15.57 6.30
N HIS A 41 -38.72 -16.86 6.21
CA HIS A 41 -39.21 -17.85 7.16
C HIS A 41 -38.53 -17.71 8.53
N ASP A 42 -39.29 -17.81 9.62
CA ASP A 42 -38.78 -17.62 10.99
C ASP A 42 -37.61 -18.56 11.33
N ALA A 43 -37.61 -19.77 10.77
CA ALA A 43 -36.51 -20.73 10.91
C ALA A 43 -35.16 -20.14 10.43
N ILE A 44 -35.14 -19.46 9.28
CA ILE A 44 -33.92 -18.83 8.73
C ILE A 44 -33.40 -17.73 9.66
N ILE A 45 -34.32 -16.97 10.28
CA ILE A 45 -33.98 -15.92 11.25
C ILE A 45 -33.42 -16.55 12.53
N ALA A 46 -34.05 -17.62 13.03
CA ALA A 46 -33.60 -18.33 14.23
C ALA A 46 -32.22 -18.98 14.04
N ASP A 47 -32.00 -19.65 12.92
CA ASP A 47 -30.73 -20.28 12.56
C ASP A 47 -29.62 -19.23 12.45
N MET A 48 -29.89 -18.09 11.81
CA MET A 48 -28.93 -16.99 11.73
C MET A 48 -28.60 -16.40 13.10
N LYS A 49 -29.59 -16.19 13.98
CA LYS A 49 -29.35 -15.72 15.36
C LYS A 49 -28.46 -16.69 16.14
N ALA A 50 -28.61 -18.01 15.92
CA ALA A 50 -27.76 -19.01 16.55
C ALA A 50 -26.32 -18.98 15.99
N SER A 51 -26.17 -18.98 14.66
CA SER A 51 -24.86 -18.95 13.99
C SER A 51 -24.07 -17.68 14.33
N VAL A 52 -24.71 -16.51 14.36
CA VAL A 52 -24.05 -15.23 14.68
C VAL A 52 -23.47 -15.22 16.09
N ARG A 53 -24.18 -15.82 17.06
CA ARG A 53 -23.68 -15.95 18.43
C ARG A 53 -22.40 -16.78 18.45
N ASN A 54 -22.39 -17.93 17.79
CA ASN A 54 -21.20 -18.78 17.67
C ASN A 54 -20.02 -18.05 16.99
N ILE A 55 -20.31 -17.30 15.92
CA ILE A 55 -19.30 -16.54 15.16
C ILE A 55 -18.69 -15.42 16.00
N LEU A 56 -19.51 -14.65 16.73
CA LEU A 56 -19.03 -13.53 17.55
C LEU A 56 -18.34 -13.99 18.85
N GLU A 57 -18.65 -15.20 19.34
CA GLU A 57 -17.97 -15.85 20.47
C GLU A 57 -16.62 -16.49 20.10
N LEU A 58 -16.24 -16.52 18.81
CA LEU A 58 -14.92 -17.00 18.39
C LEU A 58 -13.80 -16.25 19.11
N PRO A 59 -12.65 -16.90 19.37
CA PRO A 59 -11.50 -16.22 19.97
C PRO A 59 -11.06 -15.00 19.14
N PHE A 60 -10.59 -13.96 19.82
CA PHE A 60 -10.04 -12.75 19.19
C PHE A 60 -9.04 -13.07 18.06
N GLU A 61 -8.13 -14.02 18.30
CA GLU A 61 -7.12 -14.48 17.33
C GLU A 61 -7.70 -15.08 16.04
N VAL A 62 -8.94 -15.56 16.10
CA VAL A 62 -9.69 -16.04 14.93
C VAL A 62 -10.39 -14.88 14.28
N LYS A 63 -11.14 -14.08 15.05
CA LYS A 63 -11.91 -12.93 14.52
C LYS A 63 -11.04 -11.92 13.76
N ARG A 64 -9.82 -11.64 14.25
CA ARG A 64 -8.86 -10.72 13.60
C ARG A 64 -8.37 -11.17 12.22
N ARG A 65 -8.59 -12.42 11.83
CA ARG A 65 -8.26 -12.94 10.49
C ARG A 65 -9.18 -12.40 9.40
N ASN A 66 -10.36 -11.88 9.79
CA ASN A 66 -11.25 -11.18 8.87
C ASN A 66 -10.70 -9.76 8.59
N ILE A 67 -9.91 -9.62 7.53
CA ILE A 67 -9.25 -8.37 7.17
C ILE A 67 -10.21 -7.35 6.54
N ASN A 68 -9.94 -6.06 6.76
CA ASN A 68 -10.70 -4.96 6.18
C ASN A 68 -10.38 -4.79 4.69
N ILE A 69 -11.15 -5.42 3.80
CA ILE A 69 -11.05 -5.22 2.34
C ILE A 69 -11.35 -3.76 1.96
N ILE A 70 -12.33 -3.16 2.63
CA ILE A 70 -12.54 -1.71 2.69
C ILE A 70 -12.67 -1.29 4.17
N PRO A 71 -12.57 0.01 4.51
CA PRO A 71 -12.71 0.45 5.90
C PRO A 71 -13.95 -0.16 6.58
N GLU A 72 -13.84 -0.61 7.83
CA GLU A 72 -14.93 -1.25 8.58
C GLU A 72 -15.61 -2.48 7.92
N SER A 73 -15.01 -3.13 6.92
CA SER A 73 -15.64 -4.30 6.27
C SER A 73 -15.21 -5.66 6.81
N GLY A 74 -14.17 -5.70 7.64
CA GLY A 74 -13.64 -6.90 8.28
C GLY A 74 -13.99 -6.93 9.76
N TYR A 75 -13.04 -7.35 10.60
CA TYR A 75 -13.16 -7.28 12.04
C TYR A 75 -12.91 -5.86 12.56
N VAL A 76 -13.84 -5.37 13.37
CA VAL A 76 -13.74 -4.10 14.10
C VAL A 76 -13.72 -4.42 15.59
N ARG A 77 -12.59 -4.13 16.23
CA ARG A 77 -12.43 -4.23 17.68
C ARG A 77 -13.06 -3.03 18.38
N HIS A 78 -13.33 -3.18 19.68
CA HIS A 78 -13.54 -2.06 20.62
C HIS A 78 -12.53 -0.96 20.36
N ASN A 79 -13.02 0.27 20.22
CA ASN A 79 -12.21 1.48 20.02
C ASN A 79 -12.81 2.62 20.84
N GLN A 80 -12.10 3.74 20.97
CA GLN A 80 -12.55 4.88 21.80
C GLN A 80 -13.94 5.46 21.40
N TRP A 81 -14.41 5.29 20.17
CA TRP A 81 -15.72 5.77 19.71
C TRP A 81 -16.83 4.75 19.88
N SER A 82 -16.49 3.47 20.09
CA SER A 82 -17.44 2.40 20.32
C SER A 82 -16.81 1.36 21.26
N PRO A 83 -16.52 1.74 22.52
CA PRO A 83 -15.73 0.91 23.44
C PRO A 83 -16.45 -0.37 23.85
N LEU A 84 -17.76 -0.46 23.59
CA LEU A 84 -18.60 -1.60 23.91
C LEU A 84 -18.92 -2.46 22.69
N LEU A 85 -18.68 -1.94 21.47
CA LEU A 85 -18.98 -2.59 20.21
C LEU A 85 -17.79 -3.42 19.72
N GLU A 86 -18.09 -4.65 19.32
CA GLU A 86 -17.24 -5.47 18.48
C GLU A 86 -18.04 -5.95 17.27
N SER A 87 -17.44 -5.97 16.08
CA SER A 87 -18.16 -6.38 14.87
C SER A 87 -17.33 -7.16 13.85
N LEU A 88 -18.02 -7.94 13.03
CA LEU A 88 -17.49 -8.66 11.88
C LEU A 88 -18.30 -8.31 10.64
N GLY A 89 -17.61 -7.91 9.58
CA GLY A 89 -18.22 -7.53 8.31
C GLY A 89 -17.95 -8.50 7.15
N ILE A 90 -18.81 -8.45 6.13
CA ILE A 90 -18.65 -9.06 4.80
C ILE A 90 -19.00 -8.00 3.75
N TYR A 91 -18.05 -7.56 2.92
CA TYR A 91 -18.24 -6.37 2.05
C TYR A 91 -19.27 -6.56 0.94
N ASP A 92 -19.25 -7.69 0.25
CA ASP A 92 -20.25 -8.05 -0.76
C ASP A 92 -20.97 -9.34 -0.33
N ALA A 93 -21.98 -9.18 0.51
CA ALA A 93 -22.79 -10.27 1.05
C ALA A 93 -23.71 -10.94 0.00
N ASN A 94 -23.72 -10.46 -1.25
CA ASN A 94 -24.36 -11.15 -2.37
C ASN A 94 -23.36 -12.02 -3.16
N SER A 95 -22.05 -11.90 -2.88
CA SER A 95 -21.00 -12.70 -3.51
C SER A 95 -20.75 -13.98 -2.72
N THR A 96 -21.07 -15.12 -3.33
CA THR A 96 -20.78 -16.44 -2.75
C THR A 96 -19.27 -16.65 -2.53
N VAL A 97 -18.44 -16.03 -3.36
CA VAL A 97 -16.98 -16.05 -3.23
C VAL A 97 -16.54 -15.35 -1.94
N ASP A 98 -17.09 -14.16 -1.66
CA ASP A 98 -16.71 -13.38 -0.49
C ASP A 98 -17.23 -14.00 0.81
N ILE A 99 -18.44 -14.58 0.79
CA ILE A 99 -18.96 -15.37 1.92
C ILE A 99 -18.07 -16.59 2.17
N HIS A 100 -17.65 -17.30 1.12
CA HIS A 100 -16.77 -18.45 1.24
C HIS A 100 -15.40 -18.07 1.80
N ALA A 101 -14.82 -16.97 1.33
CA ALA A 101 -13.56 -16.44 1.85
C ALA A 101 -13.67 -16.08 3.33
N PHE A 102 -14.73 -15.35 3.72
CA PHE A 102 -15.02 -15.03 5.12
C PHE A 102 -15.09 -16.30 5.99
N CYS A 103 -15.88 -17.29 5.57
CA CYS A 103 -16.02 -18.54 6.31
C CYS A 103 -14.71 -19.33 6.40
N PHE A 104 -13.92 -19.35 5.32
CA PHE A 104 -12.62 -20.02 5.29
C PHE A 104 -11.63 -19.37 6.26
N CYS A 105 -11.49 -18.04 6.22
CA CYS A 105 -10.57 -17.29 7.08
C CYS A 105 -10.86 -17.49 8.58
N LEU A 106 -12.13 -17.58 8.96
CA LEU A 106 -12.55 -17.73 10.35
C LEU A 106 -12.73 -19.20 10.79
N GLY A 107 -12.59 -20.17 9.88
CA GLY A 107 -12.82 -21.59 10.18
C GLY A 107 -14.27 -21.87 10.58
N ILE A 108 -15.23 -21.19 9.95
CA ILE A 108 -16.66 -21.34 10.24
C ILE A 108 -17.14 -22.75 9.85
N SER A 109 -18.00 -23.33 10.69
CA SER A 109 -18.56 -24.66 10.45
C SER A 109 -19.36 -24.69 9.14
N SER A 110 -19.42 -25.85 8.47
CA SER A 110 -20.23 -26.00 7.25
C SER A 110 -21.71 -25.66 7.47
N HIS A 111 -22.23 -25.95 8.67
CA HIS A 111 -23.61 -25.63 9.05
C HIS A 111 -23.82 -24.11 9.16
N ASP A 112 -22.97 -23.40 9.90
CA ASP A 112 -23.08 -21.94 10.04
C ASP A 112 -22.84 -21.21 8.71
N LYS A 113 -21.97 -21.75 7.86
CA LYS A 113 -21.74 -21.26 6.49
C LYS A 113 -23.02 -21.36 5.63
N GLU A 114 -23.72 -22.48 5.70
CA GLU A 114 -24.98 -22.68 4.96
C GLU A 114 -26.09 -21.75 5.47
N ASN A 115 -26.22 -21.61 6.78
CA ASN A 115 -27.15 -20.66 7.40
C ASN A 115 -26.86 -19.22 6.97
N LEU A 116 -25.60 -18.80 7.03
CA LEU A 116 -25.15 -17.46 6.61
C LEU A 116 -25.45 -17.20 5.13
N SER A 117 -25.16 -18.17 4.25
CA SER A 117 -25.40 -18.06 2.80
C SER A 117 -26.90 -17.97 2.48
N THR A 118 -27.72 -18.76 3.16
CA THR A 118 -29.18 -18.78 2.99
C THR A 118 -29.80 -17.48 3.48
N TYR A 119 -29.37 -17.00 4.65
CA TYR A 119 -29.85 -15.76 5.24
C TYR A 119 -29.48 -14.55 4.38
N THR A 120 -28.21 -14.41 3.98
CA THR A 120 -27.73 -13.29 3.16
C THR A 120 -28.42 -13.23 1.81
N SER A 121 -28.56 -14.37 1.11
CA SER A 121 -29.26 -14.43 -0.18
C SER A 121 -30.73 -14.00 -0.05
N THR A 122 -31.43 -14.47 1.00
CA THR A 122 -32.83 -14.10 1.22
C THR A 122 -33.00 -12.63 1.59
N LEU A 123 -32.08 -12.11 2.42
CA LEU A 123 -32.09 -10.71 2.85
C LEU A 123 -31.70 -9.76 1.70
N HIS A 124 -30.83 -10.20 0.79
CA HIS A 124 -30.49 -9.48 -0.45
C HIS A 124 -31.73 -9.28 -1.34
N CYS A 125 -32.52 -10.34 -1.53
CA CYS A 125 -33.79 -10.24 -2.25
C CYS A 125 -34.75 -9.23 -1.59
N LEU A 126 -34.86 -9.24 -0.26
CA LEU A 126 -35.72 -8.32 0.49
C LEU A 126 -35.24 -6.86 0.35
N ILE A 127 -33.94 -6.59 0.52
CA ILE A 127 -33.41 -5.22 0.47
C ILE A 127 -33.51 -4.63 -0.95
N VAL A 128 -33.32 -5.44 -1.99
CA VAL A 128 -33.55 -5.03 -3.40
C VAL A 128 -35.03 -4.73 -3.65
N ASP A 129 -35.93 -5.58 -3.18
CA ASP A 129 -37.38 -5.36 -3.31
C ASP A 129 -37.83 -4.06 -2.62
N LEU A 130 -37.33 -3.80 -1.41
CA LEU A 130 -37.58 -2.56 -0.68
C LEU A 130 -37.02 -1.33 -1.40
N ALA A 131 -35.78 -1.40 -1.90
CA ALA A 131 -35.16 -0.30 -2.63
C ALA A 131 -35.95 0.06 -3.90
N SER A 132 -36.37 -0.95 -4.68
CA SER A 132 -37.20 -0.77 -5.86
C SER A 132 -38.55 -0.13 -5.53
N LYS A 133 -39.24 -0.63 -4.51
CA LYS A 133 -40.50 -0.04 -4.02
C LYS A 133 -40.31 1.42 -3.60
N ILE A 134 -39.23 1.76 -2.88
CA ILE A 134 -38.92 3.15 -2.48
C ILE A 134 -38.69 4.03 -3.70
N ALA A 135 -37.91 3.57 -4.69
CA ALA A 135 -37.64 4.31 -5.92
C ALA A 135 -38.94 4.61 -6.71
N GLU A 136 -39.80 3.61 -6.88
CA GLU A 136 -41.10 3.77 -7.54
C GLU A 136 -41.98 4.81 -6.82
N ARG A 137 -41.96 4.83 -5.48
CA ARG A 137 -42.70 5.82 -4.68
C ARG A 137 -42.20 7.25 -4.86
N LEU A 138 -40.96 7.43 -5.27
CA LEU A 138 -40.39 8.73 -5.63
C LEU A 138 -40.61 9.10 -7.09
N GLY A 139 -41.16 8.20 -7.92
CA GLY A 139 -41.37 8.41 -9.35
C GLY A 139 -40.20 7.97 -10.23
N VAL A 140 -39.23 7.23 -9.67
CA VAL A 140 -38.15 6.61 -10.44
C VAL A 140 -38.57 5.18 -10.78
N VAL A 141 -38.86 4.93 -12.05
CA VAL A 141 -39.37 3.63 -12.56
C VAL A 141 -38.24 2.91 -13.28
N ASP A 142 -38.29 1.57 -13.30
CA ASP A 142 -37.32 0.69 -14.01
C ASP A 142 -35.86 0.82 -13.55
N TYR A 143 -35.61 1.30 -12.33
CA TYR A 143 -34.27 1.36 -11.76
C TYR A 143 -33.92 0.06 -11.02
N SER A 144 -32.84 -0.59 -11.43
CA SER A 144 -32.39 -1.84 -10.82
C SER A 144 -31.37 -1.61 -9.71
N PHE A 145 -31.67 -2.15 -8.52
CA PHE A 145 -30.74 -2.23 -7.39
C PHE A 145 -30.04 -3.60 -7.28
N GLN A 146 -30.28 -4.52 -8.22
CA GLN A 146 -29.85 -5.93 -8.13
C GLN A 146 -28.33 -6.09 -7.97
N GLU A 147 -27.56 -5.23 -8.65
CA GLU A 147 -26.10 -5.30 -8.66
C GLU A 147 -25.44 -4.43 -7.59
N TRP A 148 -26.21 -3.68 -6.81
CA TRP A 148 -25.63 -2.81 -5.79
C TRP A 148 -24.91 -3.64 -4.72
N SER A 149 -23.70 -3.21 -4.38
CA SER A 149 -22.89 -3.89 -3.37
C SER A 149 -23.58 -3.82 -2.01
N CYS A 150 -23.63 -4.94 -1.31
CA CYS A 150 -24.29 -5.03 0.00
C CYS A 150 -23.31 -5.50 1.07
N HIS A 151 -23.21 -4.75 2.17
CA HIS A 151 -22.33 -5.08 3.28
C HIS A 151 -23.11 -5.69 4.43
N LEU A 152 -22.78 -6.91 4.85
CA LEU A 152 -23.34 -7.51 6.05
C LEU A 152 -22.44 -7.22 7.24
N ARG A 153 -23.00 -6.79 8.37
CA ARG A 153 -22.29 -6.58 9.63
C ARG A 153 -22.99 -7.30 10.78
N MET A 154 -22.20 -8.06 11.55
CA MET A 154 -22.61 -8.75 12.76
C MET A 154 -21.98 -8.02 13.94
N ASN A 155 -22.80 -7.49 14.86
CA ASN A 155 -22.33 -6.69 15.99
C ASN A 155 -22.66 -7.39 17.31
N ILE A 156 -21.74 -7.28 18.27
CA ILE A 156 -21.97 -7.56 19.69
C ILE A 156 -21.63 -6.31 20.51
N TYR A 157 -22.56 -5.93 21.39
CA TYR A 157 -22.34 -4.90 22.38
C TYR A 157 -22.16 -5.55 23.75
N ASN A 158 -20.94 -5.52 24.28
CA ASN A 158 -20.58 -6.19 25.54
C ASN A 158 -20.96 -5.31 26.75
N PHE A 159 -22.25 -5.29 27.08
CA PHE A 159 -22.77 -4.51 28.19
C PHE A 159 -22.58 -5.18 29.55
N THR A 160 -22.16 -4.39 30.53
CA THR A 160 -21.99 -4.80 31.93
C THR A 160 -22.83 -3.91 32.85
N LYS A 161 -22.75 -4.15 34.16
CA LYS A 161 -23.48 -3.32 35.14
C LYS A 161 -22.96 -1.88 35.18
N GLU A 162 -21.67 -1.71 34.92
CA GLU A 162 -20.97 -0.43 34.91
C GLU A 162 -21.31 0.40 33.67
N THR A 163 -21.74 -0.24 32.58
CA THR A 163 -22.04 0.44 31.31
C THR A 163 -23.49 0.86 31.17
N ILE A 164 -24.36 0.60 32.16
CA ILE A 164 -25.78 0.98 32.09
C ILE A 164 -25.88 2.50 31.92
N SER A 165 -26.64 2.94 30.92
CA SER A 165 -26.78 4.34 30.46
C SER A 165 -25.59 4.89 29.65
N CYS A 166 -24.53 4.11 29.40
CA CYS A 166 -23.49 4.49 28.46
C CYS A 166 -23.95 4.25 27.01
N ASP A 167 -23.44 5.06 26.09
CA ASP A 167 -23.63 4.86 24.66
C ASP A 167 -22.80 3.63 24.22
N GLY A 168 -23.47 2.62 23.68
CA GLY A 168 -22.84 1.47 23.02
C GLY A 168 -22.36 1.79 21.60
N LEU A 169 -23.00 2.75 20.95
CA LEU A 169 -22.58 3.35 19.69
C LEU A 169 -23.12 4.78 19.63
N ASP A 170 -22.23 5.74 19.35
CA ASP A 170 -22.56 7.17 19.35
C ASP A 170 -23.52 7.56 18.19
N ILE A 171 -24.03 8.79 18.23
CA ILE A 171 -24.96 9.35 17.27
C ILE A 171 -24.34 9.37 15.87
N HIS A 172 -24.94 8.63 14.94
CA HIS A 172 -24.50 8.58 13.55
C HIS A 172 -25.69 8.43 12.58
N THR A 173 -25.40 8.56 11.29
CA THR A 173 -26.26 8.11 10.19
C THR A 173 -25.60 6.94 9.48
N ASP A 174 -26.38 6.11 8.81
CA ASP A 174 -25.84 5.02 7.98
C ASP A 174 -25.21 5.58 6.70
N GLY A 175 -24.03 5.09 6.34
CA GLY A 175 -23.36 5.47 5.08
C GLY A 175 -23.93 4.79 3.83
N SER A 176 -25.03 4.05 3.95
CA SER A 176 -25.63 3.23 2.90
C SER A 176 -26.79 3.93 2.18
N PHE A 177 -27.40 3.27 1.19
CA PHE A 177 -28.69 3.68 0.61
C PHE A 177 -29.82 3.41 1.60
N ILE A 178 -29.99 2.14 1.96
CA ILE A 178 -30.84 1.67 3.06
C ILE A 178 -30.10 0.59 3.86
N SER A 179 -30.53 0.35 5.09
CA SER A 179 -30.06 -0.75 5.93
C SER A 179 -31.23 -1.58 6.45
N VAL A 180 -31.04 -2.90 6.57
CA VAL A 180 -32.01 -3.85 7.13
C VAL A 180 -31.40 -4.41 8.40
N LEU A 181 -31.97 -4.02 9.55
CA LEU A 181 -31.51 -4.38 10.88
C LEU A 181 -32.38 -5.49 11.48
N LEU A 182 -31.71 -6.58 11.87
CA LEU A 182 -32.23 -7.61 12.76
C LEU A 182 -31.67 -7.39 14.17
N GLU A 183 -32.58 -7.24 15.14
CA GLU A 183 -32.24 -7.01 16.55
C GLU A 183 -32.41 -8.27 17.39
N ASP A 184 -31.63 -8.38 18.47
CA ASP A 184 -31.88 -9.34 19.55
C ASP A 184 -33.10 -8.92 20.38
N GLU A 185 -33.95 -9.89 20.74
CA GLU A 185 -35.19 -9.70 21.49
C GLU A 185 -34.96 -9.42 22.99
N SER A 186 -33.76 -9.71 23.50
CA SER A 186 -33.46 -9.67 24.94
C SER A 186 -33.13 -8.26 25.47
N ASN A 187 -32.63 -7.35 24.62
CA ASN A 187 -32.10 -6.06 25.05
C ASN A 187 -32.41 -4.90 24.07
N ASP A 188 -33.42 -4.09 24.40
CA ASP A 188 -33.70 -2.82 23.73
C ASP A 188 -32.55 -1.83 23.96
N GLY A 189 -32.22 -1.02 22.96
CA GLY A 189 -31.15 -0.02 23.09
C GLY A 189 -31.04 0.98 21.95
N LEU A 190 -31.77 0.79 20.85
CA LEU A 190 -31.74 1.73 19.74
C LEU A 190 -32.54 3.00 20.07
N GLU A 191 -31.94 4.15 19.82
CA GLU A 191 -32.58 5.46 19.97
C GLU A 191 -32.38 6.31 18.72
N PHE A 192 -33.42 7.04 18.33
CA PHE A 192 -33.37 8.02 17.24
C PHE A 192 -33.23 9.42 17.79
N ILE A 193 -32.53 10.28 17.04
CA ILE A 193 -32.44 11.70 17.35
C ILE A 193 -33.46 12.41 16.47
N ASN A 194 -34.49 12.98 17.10
CA ASN A 194 -35.52 13.72 16.38
C ASN A 194 -35.00 15.08 15.88
N SER A 195 -35.83 15.82 15.13
CA SER A 195 -35.48 17.14 14.60
C SER A 195 -35.17 18.20 15.66
N GLU A 196 -35.64 18.00 16.90
CA GLU A 196 -35.36 18.87 18.05
C GLU A 196 -34.06 18.50 18.77
N GLY A 197 -33.40 17.40 18.37
CA GLY A 197 -32.18 16.88 19.00
C GLY A 197 -32.45 15.94 20.19
N ASN A 198 -33.70 15.59 20.45
CA ASN A 198 -34.09 14.71 21.55
C ASN A 198 -33.95 13.23 21.16
N SER A 199 -33.48 12.40 22.09
CA SER A 199 -33.42 10.94 21.92
C SER A 199 -34.79 10.30 22.12
N VAL A 200 -35.18 9.45 21.18
CA VAL A 200 -36.46 8.77 21.15
C VAL A 200 -36.24 7.26 21.08
N VAL A 201 -36.82 6.54 22.04
CA VAL A 201 -36.66 5.09 22.16
C VAL A 201 -37.35 4.37 21.01
N VAL A 202 -36.62 3.45 20.38
CA VAL A 202 -37.16 2.52 19.38
C VAL A 202 -37.35 1.17 20.05
N ASN A 203 -38.60 0.82 20.34
CA ASN A 203 -38.91 -0.49 20.92
C ASN A 203 -38.73 -1.60 19.89
N HIS A 204 -38.19 -2.73 20.32
CA HIS A 204 -38.16 -3.94 19.53
C HIS A 204 -39.58 -4.47 19.26
N VAL A 205 -39.81 -4.98 18.04
CA VAL A 205 -41.03 -5.69 17.67
C VAL A 205 -40.63 -7.08 17.15
N PRO A 206 -40.97 -8.17 17.85
CA PRO A 206 -40.59 -9.53 17.45
C PRO A 206 -41.02 -9.88 16.04
N GLY A 207 -40.17 -10.61 15.32
CA GLY A 207 -40.45 -11.05 13.95
C GLY A 207 -40.46 -9.94 12.90
N THR A 208 -39.84 -8.79 13.19
CA THR A 208 -39.75 -7.66 12.25
C THR A 208 -38.31 -7.27 11.97
N PHE A 209 -38.07 -6.72 10.78
CA PHE A 209 -36.85 -5.99 10.49
C PHE A 209 -37.09 -4.48 10.60
N LEU A 210 -36.09 -3.75 11.09
CA LEU A 210 -36.06 -2.29 11.05
C LEU A 210 -35.29 -1.84 9.82
N ILE A 211 -35.85 -0.88 9.09
CA ILE A 211 -35.24 -0.32 7.89
C ILE A 211 -34.86 1.13 8.16
N ASN A 212 -33.60 1.50 7.91
CA ASN A 212 -33.16 2.90 7.93
C ASN A 212 -32.76 3.34 6.52
N VAL A 213 -33.01 4.61 6.22
CA VAL A 213 -32.44 5.30 5.07
C VAL A 213 -31.09 5.89 5.49
N GLY A 214 -30.06 5.64 4.68
CA GLY A 214 -28.73 6.20 4.89
C GLY A 214 -28.44 7.42 4.02
N ASP A 215 -27.20 7.90 4.11
CA ASP A 215 -26.75 9.11 3.43
C ASP A 215 -26.78 8.99 1.91
N ILE A 216 -26.46 7.80 1.36
CA ILE A 216 -26.53 7.57 -0.08
C ILE A 216 -27.99 7.61 -0.55
N GLY A 217 -28.93 7.14 0.25
CA GLY A 217 -30.37 7.26 -0.03
C GLY A 217 -30.79 8.72 -0.14
N LYS A 218 -30.31 9.56 0.79
CA LYS A 218 -30.56 10.99 0.74
C LYS A 218 -29.92 11.68 -0.47
N VAL A 219 -28.66 11.38 -0.79
CA VAL A 219 -27.97 11.96 -1.95
C VAL A 219 -28.65 11.53 -3.25
N TRP A 220 -28.86 10.23 -3.42
CA TRP A 220 -29.46 9.64 -4.62
C TRP A 220 -30.85 10.21 -4.90
N SER A 221 -31.63 10.47 -3.84
CA SER A 221 -32.97 11.05 -3.93
C SER A 221 -33.01 12.58 -4.01
N ASN A 222 -31.85 13.23 -4.17
CA ASN A 222 -31.71 14.69 -4.14
C ASN A 222 -32.28 15.35 -2.85
N GLY A 223 -32.15 14.69 -1.71
CA GLY A 223 -32.61 15.18 -0.40
C GLY A 223 -34.03 14.78 -0.01
N ARG A 224 -34.77 14.04 -0.86
CA ARG A 224 -36.16 13.65 -0.58
C ARG A 224 -36.29 12.56 0.47
N LEU A 225 -35.35 11.62 0.50
CA LEU A 225 -35.28 10.59 1.55
C LEU A 225 -34.56 11.15 2.78
N HIS A 226 -35.15 10.96 3.96
CA HIS A 226 -34.59 11.44 5.21
C HIS A 226 -33.59 10.41 5.76
N ASN A 227 -32.37 10.82 6.09
CA ASN A 227 -31.38 9.97 6.73
C ASN A 227 -31.41 10.18 8.25
N ILE A 228 -31.99 9.24 8.99
CA ILE A 228 -32.22 9.41 10.43
C ILE A 228 -30.93 9.25 11.23
N LYS A 229 -30.69 10.18 12.16
CA LYS A 229 -29.62 10.05 13.16
C LYS A 229 -30.06 9.09 14.25
N HIS A 230 -29.19 8.17 14.61
CA HIS A 230 -29.48 7.15 15.62
C HIS A 230 -28.25 6.79 16.44
N LYS A 231 -28.49 6.22 17.63
CA LYS A 231 -27.46 5.77 18.56
C LYS A 231 -27.91 4.48 19.25
N VAL A 232 -26.98 3.80 19.92
CA VAL A 232 -27.29 2.63 20.76
C VAL A 232 -26.90 2.94 22.20
N ILE A 233 -27.81 2.75 23.14
CA ILE A 233 -27.58 2.91 24.58
C ILE A 233 -27.68 1.56 25.31
N CYS A 234 -26.85 1.37 26.33
CA CYS A 234 -26.91 0.22 27.21
C CYS A 234 -28.07 0.37 28.22
N LYS A 235 -29.17 -0.37 28.03
CA LYS A 235 -30.30 -0.39 28.99
C LYS A 235 -30.22 -1.50 30.03
N LYS A 236 -29.56 -2.61 29.69
CA LYS A 236 -29.39 -3.79 30.56
C LYS A 236 -27.95 -4.29 30.50
N ALA A 237 -27.50 -4.86 31.60
CA ALA A 237 -26.18 -5.48 31.76
C ALA A 237 -26.10 -6.88 31.13
N GLU A 238 -26.46 -6.98 29.85
CA GLU A 238 -26.45 -8.22 29.07
C GLU A 238 -25.99 -7.93 27.64
N PRO A 239 -25.19 -8.80 27.00
CA PRO A 239 -24.74 -8.56 25.64
C PRO A 239 -25.91 -8.37 24.66
N ARG A 240 -25.81 -7.35 23.78
CA ARG A 240 -26.79 -7.13 22.71
C ARG A 240 -26.19 -7.55 21.38
N LEU A 241 -26.90 -8.37 20.62
CA LEU A 241 -26.50 -8.80 19.27
C LEU A 241 -27.35 -8.11 18.20
N THR A 242 -26.73 -7.74 17.08
CA THR A 242 -27.48 -7.26 15.91
C THR A 242 -26.84 -7.74 14.62
N VAL A 243 -27.66 -7.99 13.60
CA VAL A 243 -27.19 -8.25 12.24
C VAL A 243 -27.76 -7.18 11.33
N VAL A 244 -26.91 -6.54 10.53
CA VAL A 244 -27.31 -5.44 9.64
C VAL A 244 -26.84 -5.73 8.23
N LEU A 245 -27.74 -5.65 7.25
CA LEU A 245 -27.36 -5.63 5.84
C LEU A 245 -27.52 -4.21 5.31
N PHE A 246 -26.43 -3.65 4.81
CA PHE A 246 -26.37 -2.32 4.22
C PHE A 246 -26.33 -2.42 2.70
N MET A 247 -27.33 -1.90 1.98
CA MET A 247 -27.21 -1.69 0.54
C MET A 247 -26.40 -0.43 0.30
N LEU A 248 -25.19 -0.54 -0.23
CA LEU A 248 -24.24 0.57 -0.29
C LEU A 248 -24.44 1.45 -1.52
N ALA A 249 -23.84 1.06 -2.63
CA ALA A 249 -23.68 1.84 -3.85
C ALA A 249 -23.72 0.92 -5.09
N PRO A 250 -23.91 1.47 -6.30
CA PRO A 250 -23.72 0.72 -7.54
C PRO A 250 -22.26 0.22 -7.67
N LYS A 251 -22.03 -0.83 -8.48
CA LYS A 251 -20.69 -1.43 -8.64
C LYS A 251 -19.62 -0.47 -9.18
N ASP A 252 -20.03 0.49 -10.00
CA ASP A 252 -19.15 1.55 -10.52
C ASP A 252 -18.77 2.60 -9.45
N ASN A 253 -19.33 2.50 -8.23
CA ASN A 253 -19.14 3.40 -7.09
C ASN A 253 -19.57 4.86 -7.35
N LYS A 254 -20.19 5.16 -8.48
CA LYS A 254 -20.58 6.53 -8.82
C LYS A 254 -21.91 6.88 -8.15
N ILE A 255 -21.89 7.87 -7.26
CA ILE A 255 -23.08 8.37 -6.58
C ILE A 255 -23.44 9.76 -7.10
N GLU A 256 -24.68 9.91 -7.57
CA GLU A 256 -25.25 11.20 -7.91
C GLU A 256 -26.78 11.23 -7.76
N PRO A 257 -27.38 12.42 -7.59
CA PRO A 257 -28.83 12.54 -7.58
C PRO A 257 -29.45 12.12 -8.92
N ARG A 258 -30.58 11.41 -8.86
CA ARG A 258 -31.34 10.99 -10.04
C ARG A 258 -31.89 12.19 -10.81
N ALA A 259 -31.71 12.17 -12.13
CA ALA A 259 -32.17 13.23 -13.02
C ALA A 259 -33.69 13.43 -12.94
N GLU A 260 -34.43 12.33 -12.76
CA GLU A 260 -35.88 12.29 -12.62
C GLU A 260 -36.39 13.04 -11.37
N LEU A 261 -35.51 13.27 -10.39
CA LEU A 261 -35.82 13.93 -9.11
C LEU A 261 -35.33 15.37 -9.05
N ILE A 262 -34.72 15.87 -10.12
CA ILE A 262 -34.22 17.24 -10.27
C ILE A 262 -35.15 18.01 -11.22
N ASP A 263 -35.73 19.10 -10.71
CA ASP A 263 -36.60 19.99 -11.47
C ASP A 263 -36.42 21.45 -11.01
N SER A 264 -37.22 22.37 -11.57
CA SER A 264 -37.15 23.79 -11.21
C SER A 264 -37.53 24.09 -9.76
N GLU A 265 -38.35 23.23 -9.14
CA GLU A 265 -38.75 23.35 -7.73
C GLU A 265 -37.76 22.65 -6.79
N ASN A 266 -37.01 21.65 -7.30
CA ASN A 266 -36.06 20.82 -6.58
C ASN A 266 -34.71 20.80 -7.33
N PRO A 267 -33.91 21.89 -7.29
CA PRO A 267 -32.62 21.94 -7.96
C PRO A 267 -31.63 20.92 -7.37
N ARG A 268 -30.58 20.59 -8.12
CA ARG A 268 -29.54 19.64 -7.67
C ARG A 268 -28.84 20.13 -6.40
N LEU A 269 -28.97 19.39 -5.30
CA LEU A 269 -28.37 19.72 -4.00
C LEU A 269 -26.98 19.10 -3.80
N TYR A 270 -26.70 17.97 -4.45
CA TYR A 270 -25.47 17.20 -4.25
C TYR A 270 -24.69 17.01 -5.57
N ARG A 271 -23.37 17.13 -5.50
CA ARG A 271 -22.46 16.81 -6.61
C ARG A 271 -22.31 15.29 -6.79
N SER A 272 -21.87 14.86 -7.97
CA SER A 272 -21.43 13.48 -8.18
C SER A 272 -20.13 13.22 -7.39
N PHE A 273 -19.97 12.02 -6.83
CA PHE A 273 -18.74 11.60 -6.17
C PHE A 273 -18.57 10.07 -6.20
N ASP A 274 -17.35 9.61 -5.90
CA ASP A 274 -17.04 8.19 -5.73
C ASP A 274 -17.35 7.72 -4.31
N PHE A 275 -18.06 6.60 -4.19
CA PHE A 275 -18.50 6.04 -2.91
C PHE A 275 -17.32 5.64 -1.99
N ARG A 276 -16.20 5.19 -2.55
CA ARG A 276 -15.01 4.81 -1.77
C ARG A 276 -14.35 6.05 -1.19
N GLU A 277 -14.33 7.16 -1.92
CA GLU A 277 -13.90 8.45 -1.38
C GLU A 277 -14.83 8.92 -0.26
N TYR A 278 -16.14 8.83 -0.46
CA TYR A 278 -17.11 9.14 0.58
C TYR A 278 -16.88 8.31 1.85
N ARG A 279 -16.65 7.00 1.70
CA ARG A 279 -16.35 6.11 2.83
C ARG A 279 -15.02 6.45 3.50
N LYS A 280 -13.97 6.74 2.72
CA LYS A 280 -12.70 7.21 3.26
C LYS A 280 -12.91 8.46 4.08
N ILE A 281 -13.61 9.46 3.55
CA ILE A 281 -13.96 10.70 4.25
C ILE A 281 -14.82 10.38 5.48
N LYS A 282 -15.83 9.52 5.41
CA LYS A 282 -16.69 9.23 6.55
C LYS A 282 -15.96 8.49 7.70
N VAL A 283 -14.92 7.73 7.38
CA VAL A 283 -14.06 7.05 8.35
C VAL A 283 -12.90 7.93 8.82
N SER A 284 -12.30 8.72 7.92
CA SER A 284 -11.17 9.63 8.18
C SER A 284 -11.59 10.99 8.70
N THR A 285 -12.86 11.33 8.55
CA THR A 285 -13.56 12.48 9.12
C THR A 285 -14.53 11.85 10.10
N PRO A 286 -14.10 11.62 11.35
CA PRO A 286 -15.04 11.11 12.33
C PRO A 286 -16.12 12.17 12.45
N LEU A 287 -17.38 11.78 12.18
CA LEU A 287 -18.53 12.54 12.62
C LEU A 287 -18.33 12.78 14.12
N GLY A 288 -17.90 13.99 14.49
CA GLY A 288 -17.60 14.34 15.87
C GLY A 288 -16.15 14.14 16.36
N PHE A 289 -15.14 14.10 15.50
CA PHE A 289 -13.75 14.12 16.00
C PHE A 289 -13.47 15.42 16.76
N SER A 290 -13.40 15.34 18.09
CA SER A 290 -12.74 16.35 18.91
C SER A 290 -11.41 15.76 19.36
N VAL A 291 -10.31 16.48 19.09
CA VAL A 291 -9.02 16.16 19.67
C VAL A 291 -9.21 16.07 21.20
N PRO A 292 -8.90 14.94 21.86
CA PRO A 292 -9.21 14.76 23.28
C PRO A 292 -8.62 15.91 24.11
N ILE A 293 -9.44 16.51 24.96
CA ILE A 293 -9.01 17.59 25.86
C ILE A 293 -8.65 16.98 27.21
N ILE A 294 -7.42 17.16 27.66
CA ILE A 294 -6.87 16.68 28.93
C ILE A 294 -6.79 17.85 29.92
N ASP A 295 -7.48 17.72 31.04
CA ASP A 295 -7.40 18.67 32.16
C ASP A 295 -6.24 18.30 33.08
N LEU A 296 -5.14 19.06 33.05
CA LEU A 296 -3.92 18.73 33.80
C LEU A 296 -4.10 18.87 35.33
N VAL A 297 -5.11 19.63 35.79
CA VAL A 297 -5.43 19.72 37.23
C VAL A 297 -6.15 18.46 37.72
N LYS A 298 -6.84 17.71 36.84
CA LYS A 298 -7.58 16.48 37.16
C LYS A 298 -6.89 15.22 36.65
N PHE A 299 -5.56 15.24 36.62
CA PHE A 299 -4.76 14.20 35.99
C PHE A 299 -5.12 12.76 36.42
N GLU A 300 -5.37 12.50 37.70
CA GLU A 300 -5.71 11.15 38.20
C GLU A 300 -6.96 10.56 37.54
N VAL A 301 -7.94 11.39 37.17
CA VAL A 301 -9.18 10.95 36.50
C VAL A 301 -8.98 10.89 34.98
N GLU A 302 -8.17 11.79 34.43
CA GLU A 302 -7.90 11.89 32.99
C GLU A 302 -6.76 10.95 32.52
N LYS A 303 -6.13 10.20 33.43
CA LYS A 303 -4.94 9.37 33.16
C LYS A 303 -5.15 8.35 32.03
N GLU A 304 -6.26 7.61 32.07
CA GLU A 304 -6.59 6.64 31.01
C GLU A 304 -6.95 7.32 29.69
N LYS A 305 -7.56 8.51 29.75
CA LYS A 305 -7.88 9.29 28.55
C LYS A 305 -6.63 9.84 27.88
N LEU A 306 -5.63 10.30 28.66
CA LEU A 306 -4.32 10.67 28.13
C LEU A 306 -3.62 9.45 27.51
N ARG A 307 -3.62 8.31 28.21
CA ARG A 307 -3.04 7.06 27.69
C ARG A 307 -3.66 6.69 26.33
N ALA A 308 -4.98 6.66 26.23
CA ALA A 308 -5.70 6.39 24.98
C ALA A 308 -5.36 7.42 23.90
N ALA A 309 -5.33 8.70 24.23
CA ALA A 309 -5.02 9.75 23.27
C ALA A 309 -3.59 9.64 22.69
N VAL A 310 -2.60 9.17 23.46
CA VAL A 310 -1.23 8.97 22.95
C VAL A 310 -1.06 7.64 22.21
N VAL A 311 -1.76 6.58 22.64
CA VAL A 311 -1.67 5.23 22.04
C VAL A 311 -2.47 5.11 20.75
N GLU A 312 -3.67 5.68 20.69
CA GLU A 312 -4.60 5.48 19.57
C GLU A 312 -4.57 6.62 18.56
N LEU A 313 -4.39 7.85 19.06
CA LEU A 313 -4.37 9.03 18.21
C LEU A 313 -2.96 9.54 18.01
N GLY A 314 -2.16 9.74 19.06
CA GLY A 314 -0.86 10.41 18.96
C GLY A 314 -0.94 11.93 19.07
N CYS A 315 -2.12 12.49 19.37
CA CYS A 315 -2.31 13.92 19.60
C CYS A 315 -3.44 14.19 20.60
N PHE A 316 -3.33 15.27 21.38
CA PHE A 316 -4.33 15.71 22.36
C PHE A 316 -4.22 17.23 22.61
N ARG A 317 -5.27 17.83 23.18
CA ARG A 317 -5.29 19.21 23.67
C ARG A 317 -5.16 19.22 25.18
N VAL A 318 -4.54 20.24 25.74
CA VAL A 318 -4.43 20.41 27.20
C VAL A 318 -5.11 21.70 27.65
N ILE A 319 -5.79 21.65 28.78
CA ILE A 319 -6.33 22.82 29.48
C ILE A 319 -5.81 22.86 30.91
N ASN A 320 -5.93 24.01 31.56
CA ASN A 320 -5.43 24.25 32.91
C ASN A 320 -3.94 23.91 33.06
N HIS A 321 -3.16 24.18 32.02
CA HIS A 321 -1.74 23.84 31.92
C HIS A 321 -0.80 24.79 32.70
N GLY A 322 -1.34 25.77 33.42
CA GLY A 322 -0.57 26.64 34.33
C GLY A 322 0.27 27.73 33.66
N ILE A 323 0.25 27.85 32.33
CA ILE A 323 0.89 28.98 31.62
C ILE A 323 -0.09 30.15 31.60
N HIS A 324 0.34 31.30 32.10
CA HIS A 324 -0.50 32.49 32.18
C HIS A 324 -0.79 33.06 30.78
N ASP A 325 -2.05 33.44 30.51
CA ASP A 325 -2.50 33.93 29.20
C ASP A 325 -1.67 35.10 28.66
N ALA A 326 -1.20 35.98 29.54
CA ALA A 326 -0.30 37.08 29.18
C ALA A 326 0.98 36.60 28.47
N ILE A 327 1.62 35.53 28.98
CA ILE A 327 2.85 34.98 28.38
C ILE A 327 2.57 34.42 26.98
N ILE A 328 1.41 33.76 26.82
CA ILE A 328 0.96 33.24 25.52
C ILE A 328 0.70 34.38 24.53
N ALA A 329 0.02 35.45 24.96
CA ALA A 329 -0.27 36.61 24.14
C ALA A 329 1.02 37.34 23.70
N ASP A 330 1.94 37.57 24.64
CA ASP A 330 3.22 38.21 24.39
C ASP A 330 4.08 37.40 23.42
N MET A 331 4.08 36.06 23.55
CA MET A 331 4.79 35.18 22.62
C MET A 331 4.15 35.20 21.22
N LYS A 332 2.82 35.18 21.10
CA LYS A 332 2.13 35.31 19.80
C LYS A 332 2.47 36.64 19.10
N ALA A 333 2.53 37.73 19.85
CA ALA A 333 2.92 39.04 19.31
C ALA A 333 4.39 39.05 18.86
N SER A 334 5.29 38.54 19.71
CA SER A 334 6.74 38.48 19.42
C SER A 334 7.03 37.61 18.20
N ALA A 335 6.38 36.43 18.09
CA ALA A 335 6.52 35.53 16.93
C ALA A 335 6.12 36.20 15.61
N ARG A 336 5.02 36.97 15.60
CA ARG A 336 4.58 37.74 14.44
C ARG A 336 5.63 38.78 14.04
N ASN A 337 6.08 39.60 15.00
CA ASN A 337 7.11 40.61 14.76
C ASN A 337 8.41 40.01 14.17
N ILE A 338 8.83 38.85 14.69
CA ILE A 338 10.04 38.15 14.24
C ILE A 338 9.87 37.60 12.81
N LEU A 339 8.71 37.02 12.48
CA LEU A 339 8.45 36.46 11.15
C LEU A 339 8.25 37.53 10.07
N GLU A 340 7.81 38.74 10.47
CA GLU A 340 7.69 39.91 9.60
C GLU A 340 9.03 40.60 9.27
N LEU A 341 10.14 40.16 9.89
CA LEU A 341 11.46 40.68 9.54
C LEU A 341 11.77 40.47 8.05
N PRO A 342 12.53 41.38 7.41
CA PRO A 342 12.94 41.24 6.02
C PRO A 342 13.65 39.91 5.77
N SER A 343 13.41 39.30 4.60
CA SER A 343 14.00 38.01 4.23
C SER A 343 15.53 38.03 4.38
N GLU A 344 16.20 39.12 4.02
CA GLU A 344 17.66 39.28 4.13
C GLU A 344 18.15 39.19 5.58
N VAL A 345 17.34 39.63 6.54
CA VAL A 345 17.64 39.51 7.98
C VAL A 345 17.44 38.07 8.42
N LYS A 346 16.32 37.43 8.01
CA LYS A 346 16.00 36.04 8.36
C LYS A 346 17.07 35.05 7.87
N HIS A 347 17.65 35.27 6.68
CA HIS A 347 18.75 34.46 6.15
C HIS A 347 20.04 34.49 6.97
N ARG A 348 20.20 35.46 7.89
CA ARG A 348 21.35 35.47 8.82
C ARG A 348 21.28 34.33 9.83
N ASN A 349 20.06 33.86 10.15
CA ASN A 349 19.85 32.71 11.01
C ASN A 349 20.09 31.41 10.23
N ILE A 350 21.37 31.06 10.08
CA ILE A 350 21.83 29.90 9.31
C ILE A 350 21.45 28.57 9.99
N ASN A 351 21.22 27.57 9.16
CA ASN A 351 20.79 26.24 9.56
C ASN A 351 22.00 25.40 9.98
N ILE A 352 22.47 25.57 11.23
CA ILE A 352 23.69 24.91 11.75
C ILE A 352 23.52 23.38 11.79
N ILE A 353 22.29 22.89 11.97
CA ILE A 353 21.86 21.49 11.99
C ILE A 353 20.56 21.37 11.19
N PRO A 354 20.38 20.43 10.24
CA PRO A 354 19.20 20.34 9.39
C PRO A 354 17.87 20.57 10.13
N GLY A 355 17.27 21.73 9.89
CA GLY A 355 16.02 22.15 10.53
C GLY A 355 16.15 23.14 11.70
N SER A 356 17.35 23.50 12.11
CA SER A 356 17.57 24.69 12.96
C SER A 356 17.63 25.94 12.07
N GLY A 357 17.29 27.13 12.56
CA GLY A 357 17.43 28.35 11.74
C GLY A 357 16.28 28.64 10.76
N TYR A 358 16.55 29.45 9.73
CA TYR A 358 15.54 29.90 8.76
C TYR A 358 15.29 28.90 7.63
N ILE A 359 14.02 28.59 7.38
CA ILE A 359 13.53 27.83 6.24
C ILE A 359 12.70 28.78 5.38
N HIS A 360 13.17 29.00 4.15
CA HIS A 360 12.47 29.80 3.16
C HIS A 360 11.46 28.93 2.37
N PRO A 361 10.42 29.54 1.78
CA PRO A 361 9.49 28.82 0.91
C PRO A 361 10.21 28.18 -0.28
N ASN A 362 9.87 26.92 -0.58
CA ASN A 362 10.51 26.12 -1.62
C ASN A 362 9.48 25.47 -2.55
N GLN A 363 9.94 24.71 -3.56
CA GLN A 363 9.04 24.09 -4.55
C GLN A 363 8.04 23.08 -3.94
N LEU A 364 8.41 22.39 -2.86
CA LEU A 364 7.56 21.41 -2.18
C LEU A 364 6.59 22.06 -1.18
N SER A 365 6.91 23.25 -0.67
CA SER A 365 6.08 23.99 0.28
C SER A 365 6.20 25.50 0.01
N PRO A 366 5.55 25.99 -1.07
CA PRO A 366 5.71 27.37 -1.53
C PRO A 366 5.03 28.41 -0.63
N LEU A 367 4.17 27.96 0.30
CA LEU A 367 3.44 28.83 1.23
C LEU A 367 4.04 28.84 2.63
N PHE A 368 5.05 28.02 2.90
CA PHE A 368 5.59 27.79 4.25
C PHE A 368 6.94 28.49 4.44
N GLU A 369 7.07 29.22 5.55
CA GLU A 369 8.36 29.67 6.07
C GLU A 369 8.47 29.42 7.57
N SER A 370 9.69 29.23 8.08
CA SER A 370 9.94 28.93 9.49
C SER A 370 11.25 29.54 10.00
N LEU A 371 11.27 29.98 11.26
CA LEU A 371 12.47 30.37 12.00
C LEU A 371 12.61 29.52 13.26
N GLY A 372 13.75 28.85 13.42
CA GLY A 372 14.04 28.00 14.58
C GLY A 372 15.18 28.50 15.48
N ILE A 373 15.05 28.20 16.77
CA ILE A 373 16.11 28.22 17.79
C ILE A 373 16.46 26.76 18.09
N TYR A 374 17.76 26.43 18.06
CA TYR A 374 18.23 25.06 18.29
C TYR A 374 17.91 24.58 19.70
N ASP A 375 18.45 25.19 20.75
CA ASP A 375 18.05 24.85 22.12
C ASP A 375 17.45 26.06 22.84
N ALA A 376 16.13 26.10 22.93
CA ALA A 376 15.39 27.14 23.64
C ALA A 376 15.57 27.05 25.17
N ASN A 377 16.15 25.97 25.70
CA ASN A 377 16.57 25.93 27.11
C ASN A 377 17.94 26.63 27.33
N SER A 378 18.72 26.81 26.26
CA SER A 378 19.99 27.54 26.29
C SER A 378 19.75 29.04 26.15
N ILE A 379 19.94 29.78 27.25
CA ILE A 379 19.94 31.25 27.22
C ILE A 379 20.97 31.77 26.20
N ALA A 380 22.09 31.07 26.05
CA ALA A 380 23.11 31.43 25.07
C ALA A 380 22.59 31.32 23.63
N ASP A 381 21.82 30.28 23.31
CA ASP A 381 21.25 30.07 21.98
C ASP A 381 20.15 31.09 21.67
N ILE A 382 19.27 31.39 22.65
CA ILE A 382 18.28 32.47 22.52
C ILE A 382 18.99 33.81 22.31
N HIS A 383 20.04 34.09 23.07
CA HIS A 383 20.83 35.32 22.92
C HIS A 383 21.51 35.40 21.55
N ALA A 384 22.07 34.30 21.05
CA ALA A 384 22.70 34.21 19.75
C ALA A 384 21.68 34.44 18.63
N PHE A 385 20.52 33.78 18.71
CA PHE A 385 19.39 33.99 17.79
C PHE A 385 18.94 35.45 17.76
N CYS A 386 18.70 36.04 18.94
CA CYS A 386 18.24 37.42 19.04
C CYS A 386 19.28 38.41 18.50
N SER A 387 20.56 38.18 18.80
CA SER A 387 21.65 39.05 18.34
C SER A 387 21.85 38.95 16.83
N CYS A 388 21.69 37.76 16.26
CA CYS A 388 21.81 37.50 14.82
C CYS A 388 20.75 38.25 14.00
N LEU A 389 19.50 38.23 14.48
CA LEU A 389 18.36 38.85 13.80
C LEU A 389 18.11 40.32 14.19
N GLY A 390 18.80 40.83 15.22
CA GLY A 390 18.57 42.19 15.72
C GLY A 390 17.24 42.34 16.45
N ILE A 391 16.82 41.30 17.19
CA ILE A 391 15.55 41.27 17.91
C ILE A 391 15.55 42.28 19.07
N SER A 392 14.40 42.89 19.33
CA SER A 392 14.24 43.87 20.41
C SER A 392 14.50 43.23 21.79
N SER A 393 14.92 44.03 22.78
CA SER A 393 15.11 43.54 24.14
C SER A 393 13.80 43.01 24.75
N HIS A 394 12.66 43.57 24.34
CA HIS A 394 11.34 43.16 24.78
C HIS A 394 10.96 41.78 24.22
N ASP A 395 11.05 41.57 22.89
CA ASP A 395 10.73 40.27 22.28
C ASP A 395 11.70 39.17 22.75
N LYS A 396 12.96 39.53 23.03
CA LYS A 396 13.95 38.62 23.62
C LYS A 396 13.56 38.16 25.02
N GLU A 397 13.07 39.06 25.87
CA GLU A 397 12.57 38.72 27.21
C GLU A 397 11.35 37.80 27.12
N ASN A 398 10.41 38.13 26.23
CA ASN A 398 9.22 37.31 25.98
C ASN A 398 9.59 35.89 25.52
N LEU A 399 10.53 35.76 24.57
CA LEU A 399 11.05 34.47 24.10
C LEU A 399 11.66 33.65 25.25
N THR A 400 12.45 34.29 26.11
CA THR A 400 13.13 33.62 27.22
C THR A 400 12.15 33.13 28.28
N THR A 401 11.18 33.97 28.65
CA THR A 401 10.12 33.62 29.62
C THR A 401 9.20 32.53 29.06
N TYR A 402 8.81 32.61 27.79
CA TYR A 402 7.97 31.59 27.16
C TYR A 402 8.70 30.26 27.05
N ALA A 403 9.95 30.25 26.56
CA ALA A 403 10.73 29.03 26.38
C ALA A 403 10.92 28.26 27.70
N SER A 404 11.30 28.95 28.78
CA SER A 404 11.48 28.33 30.09
C SER A 404 10.17 27.79 30.68
N THR A 405 9.07 28.53 30.54
CA THR A 405 7.75 28.11 31.03
C THR A 405 7.22 26.90 30.24
N LEU A 406 7.35 26.93 28.92
CA LEU A 406 6.89 25.85 28.04
C LEU A 406 7.75 24.58 28.20
N HIS A 407 9.05 24.72 28.41
CA HIS A 407 9.92 23.59 28.75
C HIS A 407 9.45 22.88 30.02
N SER A 408 9.16 23.62 31.09
CA SER A 408 8.66 23.04 32.34
C SER A 408 7.34 22.28 32.15
N LEU A 409 6.39 22.85 31.39
CA LEU A 409 5.13 22.18 31.06
C LEU A 409 5.37 20.89 30.24
N THR A 410 6.27 20.96 29.26
CA THR A 410 6.49 19.84 28.34
C THR A 410 7.21 18.68 29.03
N VAL A 411 8.12 18.96 29.97
CA VAL A 411 8.74 17.94 30.83
C VAL A 411 7.69 17.30 31.75
N ASP A 412 6.80 18.08 32.37
CA ASP A 412 5.70 17.55 33.19
C ASP A 412 4.78 16.64 32.35
N LEU A 413 4.41 17.07 31.14
CA LEU A 413 3.63 16.27 30.20
C LEU A 413 4.34 14.97 29.81
N ALA A 414 5.63 15.03 29.48
CA ALA A 414 6.42 13.85 29.15
C ALA A 414 6.47 12.85 30.31
N SER A 415 6.65 13.33 31.55
CA SER A 415 6.60 12.51 32.76
C SER A 415 5.22 11.90 32.99
N LYS A 416 4.13 12.64 32.77
CA LYS A 416 2.75 12.14 32.87
C LYS A 416 2.44 11.08 31.82
N ILE A 417 2.90 11.27 30.58
CA ILE A 417 2.78 10.27 29.50
C ILE A 417 3.56 9.00 29.88
N ALA A 418 4.79 9.14 30.37
CA ALA A 418 5.57 8.01 30.85
C ALA A 418 4.86 7.24 31.98
N GLU A 419 4.28 7.96 32.95
CA GLU A 419 3.50 7.38 34.04
C GLU A 419 2.25 6.62 33.54
N CYS A 420 1.51 7.18 32.58
CA CYS A 420 0.37 6.53 31.91
C CYS A 420 0.77 5.23 31.21
N LEU A 421 1.99 5.16 30.68
CA LEU A 421 2.51 3.99 29.97
C LEU A 421 3.19 2.97 30.90
N GLY A 422 3.20 3.22 32.21
CA GLY A 422 3.82 2.34 33.20
C GLY A 422 5.34 2.47 33.29
N VAL A 423 5.91 3.56 32.77
CA VAL A 423 7.34 3.86 32.85
C VAL A 423 7.63 4.64 34.12
N VAL A 424 8.37 4.03 35.03
CA VAL A 424 8.83 4.64 36.29
C VAL A 424 10.30 5.06 36.20
N ASP A 425 10.63 6.16 36.88
CA ASP A 425 12.00 6.69 37.04
C ASP A 425 12.73 7.05 35.73
N TYR A 426 12.11 7.91 34.92
CA TYR A 426 12.75 8.52 33.73
C TYR A 426 12.64 10.05 33.78
N SER A 427 13.77 10.74 33.56
CA SER A 427 13.84 12.20 33.56
C SER A 427 13.99 12.73 32.14
N PHE A 428 13.15 13.70 31.79
CA PHE A 428 13.20 14.42 30.51
C PHE A 428 13.92 15.78 30.61
N GLN A 429 14.54 16.09 31.76
CA GLN A 429 15.13 17.42 32.01
C GLN A 429 16.33 17.75 31.12
N GLU A 430 17.11 16.74 30.70
CA GLU A 430 18.32 16.94 29.89
C GLU A 430 18.03 16.95 28.37
N TRP A 431 16.77 16.86 27.97
CA TRP A 431 16.41 16.80 26.56
C TRP A 431 16.44 18.19 25.92
N SER A 432 17.04 18.28 24.73
CA SER A 432 17.13 19.52 23.97
C SER A 432 15.76 19.98 23.48
N CYS A 433 15.53 21.30 23.49
CA CYS A 433 14.23 21.89 23.19
C CYS A 433 14.31 22.79 21.96
N HIS A 434 13.91 22.28 20.79
CA HIS A 434 13.93 23.10 19.57
C HIS A 434 12.65 23.92 19.50
N LEU A 435 12.75 25.25 19.43
CA LEU A 435 11.60 26.14 19.28
C LEU A 435 11.53 26.65 17.85
N ARG A 436 10.36 26.53 17.20
CA ARG A 436 10.12 27.09 15.87
C ARG A 436 8.92 28.03 15.85
N MET A 437 9.04 29.03 15.00
CA MET A 437 7.97 29.97 14.64
C MET A 437 7.71 29.79 13.15
N ASN A 438 6.50 29.38 12.78
CA ASN A 438 6.12 29.10 11.41
C ASN A 438 5.12 30.14 10.90
N ARG A 439 5.16 30.41 9.60
CA ARG A 439 4.17 31.21 8.88
C ARG A 439 3.72 30.49 7.62
N TYR A 440 2.40 30.53 7.38
CA TYR A 440 1.76 30.06 6.18
C TYR A 440 1.16 31.25 5.42
N ASN A 441 1.68 31.55 4.24
CA ASN A 441 1.33 32.69 3.41
C ASN A 441 0.08 32.39 2.56
N PHE A 442 -1.08 32.37 3.22
CA PHE A 442 -2.35 32.10 2.57
C PHE A 442 -2.94 33.35 1.91
N THR A 443 -3.35 33.19 0.65
CA THR A 443 -4.08 34.21 -0.12
C THR A 443 -5.40 33.65 -0.64
N LYS A 444 -6.24 34.51 -1.25
CA LYS A 444 -7.52 34.08 -1.84
C LYS A 444 -7.37 33.02 -2.92
N GLU A 445 -6.24 33.02 -3.64
CA GLU A 445 -5.97 32.09 -4.74
C GLU A 445 -5.61 30.67 -4.25
N ASN A 446 -5.28 30.53 -2.96
CA ASN A 446 -4.73 29.31 -2.38
C ASN A 446 -5.71 28.65 -1.39
N ILE A 447 -6.97 29.09 -1.34
CA ILE A 447 -7.99 28.47 -0.48
C ILE A 447 -8.17 27.01 -0.87
N GLY A 448 -8.06 26.11 0.10
CA GLY A 448 -8.08 24.66 -0.11
C GLY A 448 -6.71 24.04 -0.44
N CYS A 449 -5.65 24.83 -0.66
CA CYS A 449 -4.30 24.32 -0.84
C CYS A 449 -3.67 23.95 0.51
N ASP A 450 -2.78 22.95 0.46
CA ASP A 450 -1.94 22.57 1.60
C ASP A 450 -0.80 23.61 1.77
N GLY A 451 -0.67 24.15 2.97
CA GLY A 451 0.37 25.11 3.36
C GLY A 451 1.73 24.47 3.55
N ALA A 452 1.77 23.19 3.93
CA ALA A 452 2.96 22.34 3.98
C ALA A 452 2.59 20.91 3.59
N TYR A 453 3.56 20.13 3.11
CA TYR A 453 3.34 18.73 2.76
C TYR A 453 2.92 17.90 3.99
N ILE A 454 2.18 16.82 3.76
CA ILE A 454 1.74 15.90 4.81
C ILE A 454 2.95 15.22 5.46
N HIS A 455 3.14 15.39 6.77
CA HIS A 455 4.29 14.84 7.49
C HIS A 455 3.97 14.48 8.95
N THR A 456 4.95 13.88 9.61
CA THR A 456 4.98 13.59 11.05
C THR A 456 6.25 14.21 11.62
N ASP A 457 6.17 14.70 12.86
CA ASP A 457 7.33 15.26 13.57
C ASP A 457 8.27 14.14 14.05
N SER A 458 9.58 14.40 14.00
CA SER A 458 10.61 13.46 14.45
C SER A 458 10.97 13.58 15.94
N SER A 459 10.19 14.33 16.72
CA SER A 459 10.38 14.53 18.16
C SER A 459 9.56 13.57 19.02
N PHE A 460 9.94 13.43 20.28
CA PHE A 460 9.17 12.63 21.24
C PHE A 460 7.83 13.28 21.60
N ILE A 461 7.83 14.61 21.79
CA ILE A 461 6.63 15.40 21.96
C ILE A 461 6.79 16.74 21.24
N SER A 462 5.77 17.12 20.48
CA SER A 462 5.63 18.44 19.86
C SER A 462 4.50 19.19 20.55
N VAL A 463 4.78 20.36 21.12
CA VAL A 463 3.75 21.22 21.72
C VAL A 463 3.52 22.42 20.81
N LEU A 464 2.31 22.50 20.25
CA LEU A 464 1.92 23.53 19.30
C LEU A 464 1.04 24.58 19.96
N LEU A 465 1.40 25.85 19.77
CA LEU A 465 0.55 26.99 20.04
C LEU A 465 -0.02 27.52 18.72
N GLU A 466 -1.35 27.43 18.57
CA GLU A 466 -2.05 27.84 17.36
C GLU A 466 -2.56 29.30 17.43
N ASP A 467 -2.53 29.98 16.28
CA ASP A 467 -3.28 31.22 16.07
C ASP A 467 -4.71 30.89 15.63
N GLU A 468 -5.70 31.30 16.43
CA GLU A 468 -7.13 30.95 16.30
C GLU A 468 -7.82 31.64 15.10
N SER A 469 -7.12 32.54 14.42
CA SER A 469 -7.63 33.34 13.30
C SER A 469 -8.00 32.48 12.08
N ASN A 470 -7.29 31.36 11.84
CA ASN A 470 -7.43 30.51 10.65
C ASN A 470 -7.36 28.99 10.98
N ASP A 471 -8.52 28.36 11.17
CA ASP A 471 -8.72 26.99 11.71
C ASP A 471 -8.38 25.86 10.71
N GLY A 472 -7.15 25.82 10.21
CA GLY A 472 -6.73 24.96 9.10
C GLY A 472 -5.92 23.71 9.45
N PHE A 473 -5.77 23.34 10.72
CA PHE A 473 -4.90 22.21 11.10
C PHE A 473 -5.69 20.91 10.99
N GLU A 474 -5.17 19.95 10.23
CA GLU A 474 -5.87 18.69 9.94
C GLU A 474 -4.95 17.50 10.23
N PHE A 475 -5.52 16.49 10.89
CA PHE A 475 -4.87 15.23 11.17
C PHE A 475 -5.33 14.18 10.16
N ILE A 476 -4.42 13.35 9.69
CA ILE A 476 -4.68 12.25 8.76
C ILE A 476 -4.30 10.96 9.49
N ASN A 477 -5.31 10.20 9.89
CA ASN A 477 -5.10 8.87 10.43
C ASN A 477 -4.72 7.93 9.27
N TYR A 478 -3.49 7.43 9.27
CA TYR A 478 -3.01 6.47 8.29
C TYR A 478 -2.10 5.45 9.00
N GLU A 479 -2.35 4.16 8.77
CA GLU A 479 -1.45 3.08 9.18
C GLU A 479 -0.15 3.14 8.36
N GLY A 480 0.81 3.92 8.83
CA GLY A 480 2.12 4.09 8.18
C GLY A 480 3.24 4.17 9.21
N ASN A 481 4.18 3.24 9.10
CA ASN A 481 5.37 3.12 9.94
C ASN A 481 6.17 4.43 10.00
N SER A 482 6.15 5.08 11.16
CA SER A 482 7.12 6.10 11.56
C SER A 482 7.43 5.86 13.04
N MET A 483 8.72 5.68 13.37
CA MET A 483 9.24 5.45 14.73
C MET A 483 9.37 6.75 15.52
N VAL A 484 9.05 6.74 16.82
CA VAL A 484 9.87 7.37 17.89
C VAL A 484 9.64 6.63 19.23
N TRP A 485 10.73 6.23 19.91
CA TRP A 485 10.89 5.76 21.32
C TRP A 485 10.07 4.56 21.83
N SER A 486 8.87 4.32 21.32
CA SER A 486 7.86 3.44 21.93
C SER A 486 7.64 2.11 21.20
N ASN A 487 8.47 1.78 20.20
CA ASN A 487 8.34 0.56 19.38
C ASN A 487 6.89 0.24 18.91
N GLY A 488 6.16 1.27 18.45
CA GLY A 488 4.80 1.10 17.92
C GLY A 488 3.67 1.17 18.94
N ARG A 489 3.96 1.39 20.24
CA ARG A 489 2.91 1.63 21.26
C ARG A 489 2.31 3.03 21.23
N LEU A 490 3.04 4.03 20.73
CA LEU A 490 2.49 5.38 20.54
C LEU A 490 2.21 5.59 19.07
N HIS A 491 1.05 6.19 18.78
CA HIS A 491 0.67 6.48 17.41
C HIS A 491 1.36 7.76 16.93
N ASN A 492 1.84 7.75 15.69
CA ASN A 492 2.46 8.89 15.06
C ASN A 492 1.48 9.53 14.08
N VAL A 493 0.91 10.68 14.44
CA VAL A 493 -0.07 11.35 13.57
C VAL A 493 0.63 11.99 12.38
N LYS A 494 0.10 11.74 11.18
CA LYS A 494 0.37 12.60 10.03
C LYS A 494 -0.53 13.82 10.09
N HIS A 495 0.04 15.00 9.95
CA HIS A 495 -0.74 16.24 9.98
C HIS A 495 -0.42 17.12 8.77
N LYS A 496 -1.35 18.04 8.48
CA LYS A 496 -1.20 19.06 7.46
C LYS A 496 -1.89 20.36 7.88
N VAL A 497 -1.54 21.44 7.18
CA VAL A 497 -2.16 22.76 7.37
C VAL A 497 -2.83 23.15 6.06
N VAL A 498 -4.13 23.40 6.08
CA VAL A 498 -4.93 23.78 4.91
C VAL A 498 -5.34 25.24 5.01
N CYS A 499 -5.28 25.95 3.88
CA CYS A 499 -5.80 27.30 3.77
C CYS A 499 -7.34 27.30 3.81
N LYS A 500 -7.93 27.69 4.96
CA LYS A 500 -9.39 27.87 5.06
C LYS A 500 -9.84 29.33 4.89
N LYS A 501 -8.96 30.28 5.21
CA LYS A 501 -9.18 31.72 5.02
C LYS A 501 -7.98 32.37 4.34
N ALA A 502 -8.25 33.43 3.59
CA ALA A 502 -7.24 34.22 2.87
C ALA A 502 -6.48 35.20 3.79
N GLU A 503 -5.91 34.67 4.88
CA GLU A 503 -5.13 35.43 5.86
C GLU A 503 -3.92 34.59 6.30
N PRO A 504 -2.73 35.21 6.48
CA PRO A 504 -1.55 34.49 6.95
C PRO A 504 -1.81 33.80 8.29
N ARG A 505 -1.35 32.55 8.40
CA ARG A 505 -1.44 31.77 9.65
C ARG A 505 -0.06 31.67 10.30
N PHE A 506 -0.03 31.77 11.63
CA PHE A 506 1.19 31.64 12.43
C PHE A 506 1.06 30.48 13.42
N THR A 507 2.15 29.75 13.65
CA THR A 507 2.22 28.74 14.72
C THR A 507 3.56 28.82 15.44
N VAL A 508 3.56 28.55 16.74
CA VAL A 508 4.79 28.39 17.54
C VAL A 508 4.84 26.96 18.02
N VAL A 509 5.93 26.25 17.76
CA VAL A 509 6.07 24.81 18.06
C VAL A 509 7.33 24.58 18.86
N LEU A 510 7.22 23.85 19.98
CA LEU A 510 8.36 23.36 20.74
C LEU A 510 8.49 21.85 20.53
N PHE A 511 9.66 21.41 20.10
CA PHE A 511 10.02 20.00 19.91
C PHE A 511 10.97 19.58 21.04
N ILE A 512 10.63 18.50 21.74
CA ILE A 512 11.56 17.85 22.67
C ILE A 512 12.28 16.71 21.95
N LEU A 513 13.61 16.83 21.89
CA LEU A 513 14.49 15.92 21.18
C LEU A 513 15.45 15.24 22.14
N ALA A 514 15.65 13.95 21.90
CA ALA A 514 16.59 13.12 22.62
C ALA A 514 18.03 13.70 22.56
N PRO A 515 18.83 13.58 23.65
CA PRO A 515 20.24 13.95 23.63
C PRO A 515 21.01 13.21 22.51
N LYS A 516 21.87 13.94 21.79
CA LYS A 516 22.63 13.44 20.62
C LYS A 516 23.46 12.17 20.85
N ASP A 517 23.87 11.90 22.09
CA ASP A 517 24.80 10.81 22.42
C ASP A 517 24.12 9.56 23.00
N ASN A 518 22.79 9.56 23.17
CA ASN A 518 22.06 8.42 23.71
C ASN A 518 21.33 7.66 22.59
N LYS A 519 21.81 6.46 22.27
CA LYS A 519 20.92 5.40 21.77
C LYS A 519 19.85 5.19 22.83
N ILE A 520 18.65 5.73 22.62
CA ILE A 520 17.56 5.44 23.53
C ILE A 520 17.02 4.06 23.17
N GLU A 521 17.49 3.05 23.91
CA GLU A 521 16.92 1.72 23.81
C GLU A 521 15.46 1.75 24.30
N PRO A 522 14.52 1.15 23.55
CA PRO A 522 13.16 1.03 24.00
C PRO A 522 13.16 0.17 25.27
N ARG A 523 12.66 0.72 26.38
CA ARG A 523 12.50 -0.02 27.62
C ARG A 523 11.61 -1.24 27.37
N VAL A 524 12.00 -2.40 27.91
CA VAL A 524 11.29 -3.70 27.78
C VAL A 524 9.79 -3.56 28.09
N GLU A 525 9.43 -2.68 29.01
CA GLU A 525 8.05 -2.45 29.42
C GLU A 525 7.21 -1.73 28.34
N LEU A 526 7.83 -1.01 27.42
CA LEU A 526 7.20 -0.31 26.28
C LEU A 526 7.24 -1.13 24.98
N ILE A 527 7.80 -2.34 25.05
CA ILE A 527 7.89 -3.24 23.91
C ILE A 527 6.53 -3.95 23.71
N ASP A 528 5.89 -3.70 22.57
CA ASP A 528 4.75 -4.50 22.07
C ASP A 528 5.19 -5.88 21.53
N TYR A 529 5.32 -6.86 22.41
CA TYR A 529 5.68 -8.24 22.05
C TYR A 529 4.63 -8.98 21.18
N GLU A 530 3.42 -8.43 21.03
CA GLU A 530 2.33 -9.06 20.29
C GLU A 530 2.37 -8.73 18.78
N ASN A 531 3.26 -7.81 18.37
CA ASN A 531 3.35 -7.32 16.99
C ASN A 531 4.80 -7.35 16.41
N PRO A 532 5.42 -8.54 16.24
CA PRO A 532 6.83 -8.69 15.86
C PRO A 532 7.22 -8.18 14.45
N GLN A 533 6.24 -7.85 13.60
CA GLN A 533 6.50 -7.26 12.27
C GLN A 533 6.99 -5.80 12.37
N LEU A 534 6.52 -5.04 13.37
CA LEU A 534 7.05 -3.70 13.69
C LEU A 534 8.48 -3.77 14.24
N TYR A 535 8.82 -4.85 14.95
CA TYR A 535 10.16 -5.09 15.50
C TYR A 535 11.22 -5.41 14.46
N ARG A 536 10.84 -6.15 13.41
CA ARG A 536 11.81 -6.64 12.41
C ARG A 536 12.42 -5.52 11.59
N ASN A 537 11.63 -4.47 11.32
CA ASN A 537 12.11 -3.27 10.63
C ASN A 537 12.87 -2.32 11.58
N VAL A 538 12.52 -2.28 12.88
CA VAL A 538 13.12 -1.35 13.84
C VAL A 538 14.48 -1.81 14.36
N ILE A 539 14.68 -3.11 14.64
CA ILE A 539 16.01 -3.64 15.03
C ILE A 539 17.02 -3.44 13.91
N MET A 540 16.60 -3.58 12.64
CA MET A 540 17.45 -3.28 11.50
C MET A 540 17.62 -1.76 11.25
N ALA A 541 16.75 -0.89 11.81
CA ALA A 541 16.80 0.57 11.66
C ALA A 541 17.67 1.28 12.70
N MET A 542 17.85 0.68 13.88
CA MET A 542 18.48 1.33 15.04
C MET A 542 19.98 1.04 15.19
N GLU A 543 20.50 0.06 14.47
CA GLU A 543 21.95 -0.09 14.28
C GLU A 543 22.33 0.56 12.96
N GLU A 544 23.50 1.22 12.90
CA GLU A 544 24.13 1.51 11.61
C GLU A 544 24.09 0.21 10.81
N ILE A 545 23.41 0.20 9.65
CA ILE A 545 23.28 -1.00 8.82
C ILE A 545 24.69 -1.37 8.33
N SER A 546 25.37 -2.16 9.15
CA SER A 546 26.63 -2.79 8.84
C SER A 546 26.29 -4.00 7.97
N VAL A 547 26.64 -3.93 6.68
CA VAL A 547 26.47 -5.05 5.76
C VAL A 547 27.13 -6.30 6.36
N PRO A 548 26.37 -7.37 6.68
CA PRO A 548 26.91 -8.52 7.39
C PRO A 548 28.03 -9.20 6.59
N VAL A 549 29.11 -9.59 7.25
CA VAL A 549 30.21 -10.34 6.63
C VAL A 549 30.06 -11.82 6.97
N ILE A 550 29.99 -12.67 5.96
CA ILE A 550 29.83 -14.12 6.07
C ILE A 550 31.15 -14.83 5.75
N ASP A 551 31.64 -15.64 6.69
CA ASP A 551 32.85 -16.46 6.52
C ASP A 551 32.49 -17.84 5.92
N LEU A 552 32.74 -18.02 4.62
CA LEU A 552 32.38 -19.25 3.93
C LEU A 552 33.19 -20.47 4.40
N ALA A 553 34.38 -20.28 4.98
CA ALA A 553 35.17 -21.37 5.55
C ALA A 553 34.56 -21.93 6.85
N LYS A 554 33.68 -21.17 7.51
CA LYS A 554 33.00 -21.54 8.76
C LYS A 554 31.48 -21.61 8.61
N PHE A 555 31.02 -22.00 7.42
CA PHE A 555 29.62 -21.92 7.03
C PHE A 555 28.63 -22.46 8.07
N GLU A 556 28.88 -23.62 8.69
CA GLU A 556 27.98 -24.20 9.69
C GLU A 556 27.67 -23.26 10.88
N ALA A 557 28.64 -22.44 11.30
CA ALA A 557 28.45 -21.47 12.38
C ALA A 557 27.83 -20.15 11.87
N GLU A 558 27.88 -19.89 10.57
CA GLU A 558 27.42 -18.64 9.94
C GLU A 558 26.03 -18.80 9.26
N LYS A 559 25.40 -19.99 9.32
CA LYS A 559 24.09 -20.28 8.72
C LYS A 559 22.99 -19.31 9.17
N GLU A 560 22.92 -19.04 10.47
CA GLU A 560 21.91 -18.14 11.04
C GLU A 560 22.13 -16.69 10.58
N LYS A 561 23.38 -16.24 10.62
CA LYS A 561 23.79 -14.90 10.15
C LYS A 561 23.53 -14.69 8.65
N LEU A 562 23.79 -15.71 7.83
CA LEU A 562 23.48 -15.67 6.39
C LEU A 562 21.96 -15.55 6.18
N MET A 563 21.17 -16.34 6.91
CA MET A 563 19.71 -16.32 6.81
C MET A 563 19.14 -14.95 7.19
N GLU A 564 19.62 -14.36 8.28
CA GLU A 564 19.26 -13.00 8.70
C GLU A 564 19.59 -11.96 7.64
N ALA A 565 20.77 -12.08 7.01
CA ALA A 565 21.19 -11.15 5.98
C ALA A 565 20.37 -11.27 4.68
N VAL A 566 20.01 -12.50 4.28
CA VAL A 566 19.18 -12.77 3.09
C VAL A 566 17.73 -12.31 3.29
N VAL A 567 17.14 -12.57 4.46
CA VAL A 567 15.74 -12.27 4.75
C VAL A 567 15.53 -10.81 5.13
N GLY A 568 16.45 -10.22 5.89
CA GLY A 568 16.29 -8.87 6.45
C GLY A 568 16.81 -7.78 5.51
N ILE A 569 18.11 -7.82 5.20
CA ILE A 569 18.79 -6.75 4.46
C ILE A 569 18.74 -7.00 2.94
N GLY A 570 18.80 -8.28 2.54
CA GLY A 570 18.95 -8.67 1.13
C GLY A 570 20.34 -8.37 0.56
N CYS A 571 21.32 -8.04 1.41
CA CYS A 571 22.69 -7.73 1.03
C CYS A 571 23.69 -8.15 2.13
N PHE A 572 24.83 -8.73 1.74
CA PHE A 572 25.89 -9.19 2.65
C PHE A 572 27.24 -9.30 1.93
N ARG A 573 28.36 -9.30 2.66
CA ARG A 573 29.70 -9.55 2.12
C ARG A 573 30.15 -10.97 2.42
N VAL A 574 31.01 -11.52 1.57
CA VAL A 574 31.62 -12.84 1.78
C VAL A 574 33.14 -12.75 1.84
N ILE A 575 33.72 -13.49 2.80
CA ILE A 575 35.17 -13.68 2.96
C ILE A 575 35.51 -15.17 2.90
N ASN A 576 36.79 -15.49 2.71
CA ASN A 576 37.28 -16.86 2.58
C ASN A 576 36.53 -17.66 1.49
N HIS A 577 36.15 -16.98 0.40
CA HIS A 577 35.35 -17.50 -0.70
C HIS A 577 36.13 -18.36 -1.71
N GLY A 578 37.43 -18.57 -1.49
CA GLY A 578 38.25 -19.49 -2.29
C GLY A 578 38.73 -18.98 -3.66
N ILE A 579 38.41 -17.73 -4.03
CA ILE A 579 38.99 -17.08 -5.22
C ILE A 579 40.25 -16.36 -4.77
N THR A 580 41.39 -16.62 -5.43
CA THR A 580 42.68 -16.06 -5.01
C THR A 580 42.78 -14.57 -5.32
N GLU A 581 43.48 -13.82 -4.47
CA GLU A 581 43.76 -12.39 -4.65
C GLU A 581 44.36 -12.08 -6.03
N THR A 582 45.21 -12.97 -6.55
CA THR A 582 45.80 -12.84 -7.89
C THR A 582 44.76 -12.81 -9.00
N ILE A 583 43.72 -13.65 -8.92
CA ILE A 583 42.65 -13.70 -9.92
C ILE A 583 41.80 -12.41 -9.86
N ILE A 584 41.54 -11.90 -8.65
CA ILE A 584 40.81 -10.64 -8.45
C ILE A 584 41.60 -9.45 -8.99
N ALA A 585 42.89 -9.36 -8.66
CA ALA A 585 43.77 -8.28 -9.11
C ALA A 585 43.91 -8.26 -10.64
N ASP A 586 44.16 -9.42 -11.25
CA ASP A 586 44.24 -9.57 -12.71
C ASP A 586 42.93 -9.14 -13.38
N MET A 587 41.77 -9.54 -12.82
CA MET A 587 40.46 -9.17 -13.35
C MET A 587 40.19 -7.66 -13.25
N LYS A 588 40.55 -7.00 -12.14
CA LYS A 588 40.41 -5.53 -12.01
C LYS A 588 41.20 -4.78 -13.07
N VAL A 589 42.44 -5.21 -13.34
CA VAL A 589 43.29 -4.62 -14.39
C VAL A 589 42.68 -4.85 -15.78
N SER A 590 42.26 -6.09 -16.06
CA SER A 590 41.65 -6.44 -17.34
C SER A 590 40.35 -5.67 -17.61
N ALA A 591 39.46 -5.56 -16.61
CA ALA A 591 38.22 -4.80 -16.72
C ALA A 591 38.45 -3.31 -17.02
N ARG A 592 39.45 -2.68 -16.38
CA ARG A 592 39.82 -1.28 -16.67
C ARG A 592 40.28 -1.12 -18.11
N ASN A 593 41.18 -1.97 -18.59
CA ASN A 593 41.68 -1.95 -19.96
C ASN A 593 40.55 -2.12 -20.98
N ILE A 594 39.58 -3.01 -20.70
CA ILE A 594 38.43 -3.28 -21.58
C ILE A 594 37.48 -2.07 -21.61
N LEU A 595 37.22 -1.44 -20.47
CA LEU A 595 36.34 -0.25 -20.39
C LEU A 595 36.99 0.99 -21.02
N GLU A 596 38.33 1.07 -21.08
CA GLU A 596 39.08 2.14 -21.75
C GLU A 596 39.14 2.00 -23.27
N LEU A 597 38.63 0.90 -23.83
CA LEU A 597 38.55 0.74 -25.28
C LEU A 597 37.71 1.87 -25.91
N PRO A 598 38.06 2.32 -27.13
CA PRO A 598 37.31 3.35 -27.84
C PRO A 598 35.81 3.02 -27.94
N SER A 599 34.94 4.03 -27.89
CA SER A 599 33.49 3.86 -27.99
C SER A 599 33.11 3.01 -29.19
N GLU A 600 33.72 3.26 -30.35
CA GLU A 600 33.45 2.55 -31.61
C GLU A 600 33.75 1.07 -31.49
N VAL A 601 34.78 0.71 -30.72
CA VAL A 601 35.12 -0.67 -30.41
C VAL A 601 34.09 -1.29 -29.47
N LYS A 602 33.70 -0.59 -28.41
CA LYS A 602 32.72 -1.08 -27.42
C LYS A 602 31.35 -1.35 -28.05
N HIS A 603 30.91 -0.52 -29.00
CA HIS A 603 29.66 -0.72 -29.76
C HIS A 603 29.63 -1.99 -30.61
N ARG A 604 30.77 -2.66 -30.84
CA ARG A 604 30.80 -3.97 -31.50
C ARG A 604 30.16 -5.05 -30.62
N ASN A 605 30.21 -4.90 -29.29
CA ASN A 605 29.55 -5.81 -28.35
C ASN A 605 28.04 -5.53 -28.32
N THR A 606 27.28 -6.25 -29.14
CA THR A 606 25.83 -6.12 -29.24
C THR A 606 25.10 -7.03 -28.24
N ASP A 607 23.89 -6.62 -27.87
CA ASP A 607 23.02 -7.40 -26.99
C ASP A 607 22.75 -8.80 -27.57
N VAL A 608 22.98 -9.84 -26.76
CA VAL A 608 22.50 -11.20 -27.00
C VAL A 608 21.09 -11.35 -26.45
N ILE A 609 20.86 -10.77 -25.27
CA ILE A 609 19.56 -10.43 -24.69
C ILE A 609 19.58 -8.95 -24.28
N SER A 610 18.43 -8.32 -24.09
CA SER A 610 18.35 -6.90 -23.73
C SER A 610 19.24 -6.57 -22.52
N GLY A 611 20.17 -5.63 -22.71
CA GLY A 611 21.11 -5.20 -21.68
C GLY A 611 22.26 -6.18 -21.39
N SER A 612 22.63 -7.05 -22.33
CA SER A 612 23.79 -7.96 -22.20
C SER A 612 25.01 -7.58 -23.02
N GLY A 613 24.92 -6.55 -23.84
CA GLY A 613 26.00 -6.02 -24.66
C GLY A 613 26.56 -4.73 -24.06
N TYR A 614 26.97 -3.80 -24.92
CA TYR A 614 27.42 -2.47 -24.53
C TYR A 614 26.24 -1.54 -24.26
N VAL A 615 26.17 -1.03 -23.03
CA VAL A 615 25.23 0.02 -22.63
C VAL A 615 26.01 1.33 -22.56
N TYR A 616 25.66 2.28 -23.42
CA TYR A 616 26.27 3.61 -23.45
C TYR A 616 25.50 4.62 -22.59
N PRO A 617 26.16 5.70 -22.12
CA PRO A 617 25.51 6.74 -21.34
C PRO A 617 24.35 7.38 -22.11
N ASN A 618 23.20 7.50 -21.46
CA ASN A 618 21.97 7.98 -22.08
C ASN A 618 21.26 9.02 -21.19
N ARG A 619 20.12 9.56 -21.65
CA ARG A 619 19.40 10.61 -20.90
C ARG A 619 18.97 10.17 -19.49
N LEU A 620 18.70 8.87 -19.29
CA LEU A 620 18.29 8.34 -17.98
C LEU A 620 19.48 8.03 -17.08
N ASN A 621 20.61 7.60 -17.66
CA ASN A 621 21.85 7.31 -16.94
C ASN A 621 23.03 7.98 -17.63
N PRO A 622 23.24 9.30 -17.43
CA PRO A 622 24.25 10.06 -18.17
C PRO A 622 25.69 9.75 -17.74
N LEU A 623 25.87 9.12 -16.57
CA LEU A 623 27.18 8.81 -16.00
C LEU A 623 27.55 7.32 -16.09
N PHE A 624 26.63 6.46 -16.54
CA PHE A 624 26.78 5.01 -16.53
C PHE A 624 27.14 4.46 -17.91
N GLU A 625 28.16 3.62 -17.96
CA GLU A 625 28.42 2.72 -19.09
C GLU A 625 28.69 1.29 -18.60
N SER A 626 28.34 0.29 -19.41
CA SER A 626 28.53 -1.13 -19.06
C SER A 626 28.85 -1.99 -20.28
N LEU A 627 29.69 -3.01 -20.09
CA LEU A 627 29.92 -4.10 -21.05
C LEU A 627 29.56 -5.45 -20.43
N GLY A 628 28.59 -6.15 -21.02
CA GLY A 628 28.15 -7.47 -20.59
C GLY A 628 28.70 -8.64 -21.41
N ILE A 629 28.76 -9.81 -20.77
CA ILE A 629 28.92 -11.13 -21.37
C ILE A 629 27.75 -12.00 -20.90
N TYR A 630 26.89 -12.40 -21.83
CA TYR A 630 25.81 -13.34 -21.56
C TYR A 630 26.36 -14.76 -21.40
N ASP A 631 25.93 -15.44 -20.35
CA ASP A 631 26.36 -16.79 -19.98
C ASP A 631 27.89 -16.97 -20.00
N ALA A 632 28.56 -16.28 -19.06
CA ALA A 632 30.00 -16.26 -18.90
C ALA A 632 30.58 -17.61 -18.43
N LYS A 633 29.75 -18.63 -18.12
CA LYS A 633 30.20 -20.01 -17.94
C LYS A 633 30.73 -20.59 -19.26
N SER A 634 30.18 -20.16 -20.39
CA SER A 634 30.57 -20.62 -21.71
C SER A 634 31.87 -19.95 -22.16
N THR A 635 32.94 -20.74 -22.24
CA THR A 635 34.22 -20.31 -22.81
C THR A 635 34.07 -19.81 -24.25
N ALA A 636 33.10 -20.36 -25.01
CA ALA A 636 32.79 -19.89 -26.36
C ALA A 636 32.23 -18.46 -26.35
N ASN A 637 31.36 -18.11 -25.39
CA ASN A 637 30.81 -16.75 -25.28
C ASN A 637 31.89 -15.74 -24.87
N ILE A 638 32.80 -16.13 -23.97
CA ILE A 638 33.96 -15.30 -23.60
C ILE A 638 34.87 -15.08 -24.81
N HIS A 639 35.19 -16.13 -25.57
CA HIS A 639 35.99 -15.99 -26.78
C HIS A 639 35.32 -15.13 -27.85
N ALA A 640 33.99 -15.25 -28.01
CA ALA A 640 33.23 -14.42 -28.93
C ALA A 640 33.27 -12.94 -28.52
N PHE A 641 33.05 -12.64 -27.24
CA PHE A 641 33.18 -11.30 -26.67
C PHE A 641 34.60 -10.73 -26.88
N CYS A 642 35.63 -11.50 -26.55
CA CYS A 642 37.02 -11.07 -26.70
C CYS A 642 37.41 -10.83 -28.15
N SER A 643 37.01 -11.73 -29.06
CA SER A 643 37.25 -11.59 -30.50
C SER A 643 36.56 -10.34 -31.06
N CYS A 644 35.31 -10.12 -30.65
CA CYS A 644 34.51 -8.97 -31.08
C CYS A 644 35.16 -7.62 -30.70
N LEU A 645 35.72 -7.54 -29.49
CA LEU A 645 36.35 -6.32 -28.98
C LEU A 645 37.85 -6.21 -29.30
N GLY A 646 38.47 -7.26 -29.85
CA GLY A 646 39.92 -7.31 -30.10
C GLY A 646 40.75 -7.40 -28.82
N ILE A 647 40.22 -8.07 -27.80
CA ILE A 647 40.86 -8.24 -26.49
C ILE A 647 42.05 -9.19 -26.61
N SER A 648 43.13 -8.92 -25.85
CA SER A 648 44.35 -9.70 -25.90
C SER A 648 44.13 -11.16 -25.46
N SER A 649 44.98 -12.08 -25.93
CA SER A 649 44.93 -13.48 -25.48
C SER A 649 45.22 -13.63 -23.99
N HIS A 650 46.00 -12.71 -23.41
CA HIS A 650 46.27 -12.62 -21.99
C HIS A 650 45.00 -12.27 -21.19
N ASP A 651 44.31 -11.17 -21.56
CA ASP A 651 43.06 -10.74 -20.93
C ASP A 651 41.92 -11.74 -21.13
N THR A 652 41.86 -12.39 -22.30
CA THR A 652 40.89 -13.47 -22.56
C THR A 652 41.07 -14.63 -21.58
N LYS A 653 42.31 -14.99 -21.28
CA LYS A 653 42.61 -16.03 -20.30
C LYS A 653 42.22 -15.59 -18.88
N ILE A 654 42.45 -14.33 -18.52
CA ILE A 654 42.05 -13.75 -17.24
C ILE A 654 40.52 -13.81 -17.09
N LEU A 655 39.77 -13.31 -18.07
CA LEU A 655 38.31 -13.36 -18.10
C LEU A 655 37.76 -14.79 -17.94
N SER A 656 38.31 -15.74 -18.70
CA SER A 656 37.87 -17.14 -18.60
C SER A 656 38.19 -17.78 -17.25
N THR A 657 39.36 -17.46 -16.67
CA THR A 657 39.75 -17.98 -15.35
C THR A 657 38.85 -17.40 -14.26
N TYR A 658 38.60 -16.09 -14.30
CA TYR A 658 37.75 -15.38 -13.36
C TYR A 658 36.30 -15.85 -13.44
N ALA A 659 35.72 -15.91 -14.65
CA ALA A 659 34.33 -16.34 -14.84
C ALA A 659 34.09 -17.77 -14.35
N SER A 660 35.04 -18.68 -14.57
CA SER A 660 34.96 -20.05 -14.04
C SER A 660 35.01 -20.09 -12.52
N ALA A 661 35.89 -19.30 -11.89
CA ALA A 661 35.99 -19.23 -10.44
C ALA A 661 34.73 -18.59 -9.81
N LEU A 662 34.22 -17.52 -10.42
CA LEU A 662 33.02 -16.82 -9.99
C LEU A 662 31.76 -17.68 -10.12
N HIS A 663 31.63 -18.46 -11.21
CA HIS A 663 30.53 -19.40 -11.37
C HIS A 663 30.51 -20.45 -10.25
N GLY A 664 31.67 -21.01 -9.89
CA GLY A 664 31.78 -21.92 -8.75
C GLY A 664 31.32 -21.31 -7.43
N LEU A 665 31.71 -20.05 -7.17
CA LEU A 665 31.28 -19.31 -5.99
C LEU A 665 29.76 -19.04 -5.99
N ILE A 666 29.20 -18.64 -7.13
CA ILE A 666 27.75 -18.39 -7.29
C ILE A 666 26.95 -19.66 -7.00
N VAL A 667 27.36 -20.80 -7.55
CA VAL A 667 26.67 -22.08 -7.33
C VAL A 667 26.74 -22.50 -5.86
N ASP A 668 27.91 -22.36 -5.23
CA ASP A 668 28.09 -22.68 -3.80
C ASP A 668 27.21 -21.78 -2.92
N LEU A 669 27.23 -20.47 -3.15
CA LEU A 669 26.40 -19.50 -2.42
C LEU A 669 24.90 -19.76 -2.62
N ALA A 670 24.46 -19.97 -3.86
CA ALA A 670 23.06 -20.25 -4.15
C ALA A 670 22.60 -21.55 -3.47
N SER A 671 23.45 -22.58 -3.46
CA SER A 671 23.17 -23.86 -2.77
C SER A 671 23.08 -23.69 -1.26
N LYS A 672 23.99 -22.91 -0.67
CA LYS A 672 23.99 -22.59 0.77
C LYS A 672 22.78 -21.77 1.19
N ILE A 673 22.39 -20.78 0.38
CA ILE A 673 21.16 -19.99 0.59
C ILE A 673 19.93 -20.90 0.49
N ALA A 674 19.87 -21.76 -0.54
CA ALA A 674 18.79 -22.72 -0.70
C ALA A 674 18.68 -23.68 0.50
N GLU A 675 19.82 -24.20 1.00
CA GLU A 675 19.89 -25.03 2.21
C GLU A 675 19.35 -24.29 3.43
N CYS A 676 19.79 -23.05 3.67
CA CYS A 676 19.30 -22.21 4.77
C CYS A 676 17.79 -21.93 4.66
N LEU A 677 17.29 -21.75 3.44
CA LEU A 677 15.87 -21.55 3.15
C LEU A 677 15.06 -22.87 3.17
N GLY A 678 15.69 -24.03 3.42
CA GLY A 678 14.99 -25.31 3.41
C GLY A 678 14.51 -25.77 2.03
N ILE A 679 15.10 -25.22 0.96
CA ILE A 679 14.85 -25.61 -0.43
C ILE A 679 15.67 -26.86 -0.74
N VAL A 680 14.98 -27.99 -0.97
CA VAL A 680 15.60 -29.29 -1.27
C VAL A 680 15.68 -29.52 -2.80
N ASP A 681 16.70 -30.27 -3.25
CA ASP A 681 16.90 -30.71 -4.65
C ASP A 681 17.04 -29.62 -5.73
N CYS A 682 17.62 -28.46 -5.39
CA CYS A 682 17.95 -27.42 -6.37
C CYS A 682 19.39 -27.53 -6.88
N SER A 683 19.55 -27.68 -8.19
CA SER A 683 20.86 -27.56 -8.87
C SER A 683 20.96 -26.23 -9.59
N PHE A 684 21.92 -25.42 -9.19
CA PHE A 684 22.25 -24.13 -9.82
C PHE A 684 23.31 -24.26 -10.93
N GLN A 685 23.77 -25.49 -11.20
CA GLN A 685 24.89 -25.73 -12.12
C GLN A 685 24.58 -25.31 -13.57
N GLU A 686 23.33 -25.44 -14.00
CA GLU A 686 22.88 -25.12 -15.37
C GLU A 686 22.27 -23.71 -15.50
N TRP A 687 22.36 -22.90 -14.45
CA TRP A 687 21.84 -21.53 -14.49
C TRP A 687 22.81 -20.62 -15.24
N SER A 688 22.27 -19.78 -16.11
CA SER A 688 23.05 -18.82 -16.87
C SER A 688 23.62 -17.74 -15.95
N CYS A 689 24.90 -17.41 -16.12
CA CYS A 689 25.59 -16.40 -15.34
C CYS A 689 25.95 -15.20 -16.22
N HIS A 690 25.43 -14.02 -15.91
CA HIS A 690 25.73 -12.80 -16.67
C HIS A 690 26.87 -12.04 -15.98
N LEU A 691 27.99 -11.84 -16.68
CA LEU A 691 29.10 -11.02 -16.21
C LEU A 691 28.98 -9.61 -16.79
N ARG A 692 29.03 -8.56 -15.95
CA ARG A 692 29.02 -7.16 -16.38
C ARG A 692 30.21 -6.40 -15.81
N MET A 693 30.79 -5.54 -16.65
CA MET A 693 31.83 -4.58 -16.28
C MET A 693 31.23 -3.18 -16.39
N ASN A 694 31.10 -2.50 -15.24
CA ASN A 694 30.43 -1.21 -15.14
C ASN A 694 31.44 -0.08 -14.90
N ARG A 695 31.22 1.09 -15.50
CA ARG A 695 31.96 2.33 -15.19
C ARG A 695 30.96 3.46 -14.91
N TYR A 696 31.25 4.20 -13.85
CA TYR A 696 30.54 5.42 -13.47
C TYR A 696 31.48 6.62 -13.62
N ASN A 697 31.16 7.53 -14.53
CA ASN A 697 32.01 8.67 -14.92
C ASN A 697 31.76 9.90 -14.03
N PHE A 698 32.09 9.80 -12.75
CA PHE A 698 31.95 10.93 -11.82
C PHE A 698 33.02 12.01 -12.08
N THR A 699 32.60 13.27 -12.14
CA THR A 699 33.45 14.47 -12.13
C THR A 699 33.27 15.22 -10.81
N LYS A 700 34.11 16.22 -10.53
CA LYS A 700 33.95 17.08 -9.34
C LYS A 700 32.59 17.78 -9.27
N GLU A 701 31.97 18.01 -10.41
CA GLU A 701 30.67 18.69 -10.54
C GLU A 701 29.49 17.73 -10.35
N THR A 702 29.70 16.43 -10.57
CA THR A 702 28.66 15.39 -10.44
C THR A 702 28.71 14.67 -9.08
N ILE A 703 29.56 15.11 -8.13
CA ILE A 703 29.56 14.57 -6.77
C ILE A 703 28.19 14.84 -6.14
N GLY A 704 27.55 13.79 -5.62
CA GLY A 704 26.19 13.84 -5.07
C GLY A 704 25.07 13.65 -6.11
N HIS A 705 25.40 13.35 -7.37
CA HIS A 705 24.42 12.93 -8.38
C HIS A 705 24.39 11.41 -8.53
N ASP A 706 23.21 10.85 -8.82
CA ASP A 706 23.03 9.41 -9.04
C ASP A 706 23.82 8.92 -10.26
N GLY A 707 24.69 7.93 -10.04
CA GLY A 707 25.45 7.28 -11.13
C GLY A 707 24.56 6.45 -12.05
N ALA A 708 23.49 5.87 -11.51
CA ALA A 708 22.43 5.18 -12.22
C ALA A 708 21.10 5.42 -11.49
N HIS A 709 19.99 5.42 -12.23
CA HIS A 709 18.65 5.48 -11.67
C HIS A 709 18.41 4.36 -10.64
N VAL A 710 17.57 4.66 -9.66
CA VAL A 710 17.12 3.70 -8.65
C VAL A 710 16.43 2.51 -9.33
N HIS A 711 16.91 1.29 -9.06
CA HIS A 711 16.39 0.05 -9.66
C HIS A 711 16.55 -1.15 -8.73
N THR A 712 15.93 -2.27 -9.10
CA THR A 712 16.17 -3.61 -8.53
C THR A 712 16.79 -4.52 -9.59
N ASP A 713 17.47 -5.57 -9.13
CA ASP A 713 18.08 -6.57 -10.01
C ASP A 713 17.17 -7.80 -10.16
N ASN A 714 16.84 -8.17 -11.40
CA ASN A 714 15.94 -9.29 -11.69
C ASN A 714 16.57 -10.69 -11.48
N SER A 715 17.80 -10.80 -10.95
CA SER A 715 18.52 -12.07 -10.79
C SER A 715 18.12 -12.80 -9.49
N PHE A 716 18.66 -14.00 -9.27
CA PHE A 716 18.55 -14.68 -7.98
C PHE A 716 19.55 -14.09 -6.97
N ILE A 717 20.83 -14.05 -7.34
CA ILE A 717 21.89 -13.35 -6.60
C ILE A 717 22.80 -12.60 -7.57
N ASN A 718 23.33 -11.46 -7.13
CA ASN A 718 24.40 -10.73 -7.81
C ASN A 718 25.65 -10.76 -6.93
N VAL A 719 26.80 -11.04 -7.55
CA VAL A 719 28.11 -11.02 -6.89
C VAL A 719 28.90 -9.86 -7.46
N ILE A 720 29.13 -8.85 -6.63
CA ILE A 720 29.69 -7.55 -7.01
C ILE A 720 31.13 -7.48 -6.49
N LEU A 721 32.05 -7.15 -7.41
CA LEU A 721 33.42 -6.80 -7.10
C LEU A 721 33.60 -5.30 -7.31
N GLU A 722 34.00 -4.60 -6.26
CA GLU A 722 34.19 -3.16 -6.26
C GLU A 722 35.66 -2.78 -6.54
N ASP A 723 35.88 -1.60 -7.12
CA ASP A 723 37.21 -1.01 -7.25
C ASP A 723 37.57 -0.20 -6.00
N GLU A 724 38.84 -0.15 -5.63
CA GLU A 724 39.34 0.42 -4.36
C GLU A 724 39.19 1.95 -4.24
N SER A 725 38.70 2.61 -5.30
CA SER A 725 38.79 4.06 -5.47
C SER A 725 37.48 4.83 -5.26
N ASN A 726 36.33 4.18 -5.10
CA ASN A 726 35.04 4.87 -5.03
C ASN A 726 34.16 4.38 -3.87
N GLU A 727 34.02 5.22 -2.85
CA GLU A 727 32.88 5.20 -1.93
C GLU A 727 31.67 5.79 -2.68
N GLY A 728 30.56 5.05 -2.79
CA GLY A 728 29.38 5.54 -3.53
C GLY A 728 28.30 4.52 -3.86
N PHE A 729 28.50 3.23 -3.53
CA PHE A 729 27.40 2.27 -3.60
C PHE A 729 26.47 2.49 -2.40
N GLU A 730 25.21 2.80 -2.69
CA GLU A 730 24.17 2.94 -1.68
C GLU A 730 23.08 1.90 -1.91
N MET A 731 22.56 1.35 -0.81
CA MET A 731 21.41 0.46 -0.85
C MET A 731 20.22 1.10 -0.14
N MET A 732 19.02 0.92 -0.71
CA MET A 732 17.80 1.39 -0.07
C MET A 732 17.39 0.41 1.04
N ASN A 733 17.32 0.90 2.28
CA ASN A 733 16.82 0.14 3.41
C ASN A 733 15.27 0.05 3.39
N PHE A 734 14.71 -0.75 4.30
CA PHE A 734 13.26 -0.96 4.45
C PHE A 734 12.48 0.32 4.82
N ASN A 735 13.15 1.38 5.27
CA ASN A 735 12.55 2.71 5.52
C ASN A 735 12.54 3.61 4.27
N GLY A 736 13.09 3.14 3.14
CA GLY A 736 13.20 3.91 1.90
C GLY A 736 14.39 4.87 1.87
N ASN A 737 15.29 4.80 2.86
CA ASN A 737 16.50 5.62 2.90
C ASN A 737 17.66 4.89 2.22
N PHE A 738 18.48 5.62 1.48
CA PHE A 738 19.74 5.11 0.96
C PHE A 738 20.79 5.08 2.07
N VAL A 739 21.51 3.98 2.16
CA VAL A 739 22.60 3.75 3.11
C VAL A 739 23.85 3.39 2.33
N ALA A 740 24.93 4.14 2.58
CA ALA A 740 26.23 3.86 1.99
C ALA A 740 26.77 2.51 2.46
N VAL A 741 27.20 1.69 1.51
CA VAL A 741 27.87 0.42 1.80
C VAL A 741 29.36 0.64 1.75
N ASN A 742 30.02 0.57 2.91
CA ASN A 742 31.47 0.74 2.99
C ASN A 742 32.19 -0.35 2.19
N HIS A 743 33.17 0.07 1.39
CA HIS A 743 34.05 -0.84 0.67
C HIS A 743 34.94 -1.62 1.67
N VAL A 744 34.97 -2.95 1.54
CA VAL A 744 35.90 -3.81 2.27
C VAL A 744 36.79 -4.51 1.25
N PRO A 745 38.12 -4.23 1.24
CA PRO A 745 39.05 -4.85 0.31
C PRO A 745 38.94 -6.39 0.32
N GLU A 746 39.12 -7.00 -0.85
CA GLU A 746 39.22 -8.46 -1.01
C GLU A 746 37.95 -9.23 -0.58
N THR A 747 36.80 -8.55 -0.58
CA THR A 747 35.49 -9.16 -0.35
C THR A 747 34.60 -9.04 -1.57
N PHE A 748 33.67 -9.97 -1.73
CA PHE A 748 32.55 -9.80 -2.67
C PHE A 748 31.33 -9.30 -1.93
N LEU A 749 30.66 -8.30 -2.49
CA LEU A 749 29.35 -7.85 -2.05
C LEU A 749 28.27 -8.69 -2.76
N ILE A 750 27.36 -9.26 -2.01
CA ILE A 750 26.26 -10.09 -2.50
C ILE A 750 24.97 -9.30 -2.36
N ASN A 751 24.24 -9.14 -3.47
CA ASN A 751 22.89 -8.57 -3.48
C ASN A 751 21.89 -9.65 -3.88
N VAL A 752 20.82 -9.83 -3.10
CA VAL A 752 19.74 -10.78 -3.41
C VAL A 752 18.75 -10.11 -4.35
N GLY A 753 18.67 -10.61 -5.58
CA GLY A 753 17.78 -10.07 -6.60
C GLY A 753 16.32 -10.48 -6.40
N ASP A 754 15.44 -9.97 -7.27
CA ASP A 754 13.98 -10.08 -7.13
C ASP A 754 13.51 -11.54 -7.07
N ILE A 755 14.14 -12.46 -7.83
CA ILE A 755 13.82 -13.89 -7.81
C ILE A 755 14.16 -14.53 -6.45
N GLY A 756 15.29 -14.12 -5.86
CA GLY A 756 15.73 -14.59 -4.54
C GLY A 756 14.81 -14.10 -3.41
N LYS A 757 14.37 -12.83 -3.48
CA LYS A 757 13.47 -12.23 -2.47
C LYS A 757 12.07 -12.85 -2.46
N VAL A 758 11.51 -13.16 -3.62
CA VAL A 758 10.20 -13.84 -3.73
C VAL A 758 10.27 -15.25 -3.11
N SER A 759 11.35 -15.98 -3.37
CA SER A 759 11.56 -17.34 -2.84
C SER A 759 11.69 -17.37 -1.32
N ALA A 760 12.41 -16.40 -0.73
CA ALA A 760 12.58 -16.30 0.72
C ALA A 760 11.29 -15.90 1.47
N ARG A 761 10.47 -15.02 0.88
CA ARG A 761 9.19 -14.59 1.49
C ARG A 761 8.14 -15.70 1.49
N ASN A 762 7.98 -16.40 0.37
CA ASN A 762 7.00 -17.48 0.25
C ASN A 762 7.25 -18.62 1.25
N ILE A 763 8.52 -18.95 1.54
CA ILE A 763 8.88 -20.02 2.47
C ILE A 763 8.66 -19.61 3.93
N LEU A 764 8.92 -18.36 4.30
CA LEU A 764 8.64 -17.87 5.65
C LEU A 764 7.14 -17.92 5.97
N GLU A 765 6.29 -17.59 4.99
CA GLU A 765 4.83 -17.69 5.09
C GLU A 765 4.35 -19.16 5.16
N LEU A 766 4.95 -20.06 4.37
CA LEU A 766 4.65 -21.50 4.40
C LEU A 766 5.18 -22.22 5.66
N SER A 767 6.29 -21.75 6.26
CA SER A 767 6.89 -22.35 7.47
C SER A 767 6.05 -22.13 8.73
N SER A 768 5.19 -21.12 8.75
CA SER A 768 4.15 -20.94 9.77
C SER A 768 2.96 -21.89 9.60
N GLU A 769 2.76 -22.49 8.42
CA GLU A 769 1.59 -23.33 8.10
C GLU A 769 1.87 -24.84 8.07
N VAL A 770 3.11 -25.30 7.85
CA VAL A 770 3.36 -26.74 7.57
C VAL A 770 4.50 -27.31 8.43
N LYS A 771 4.23 -27.63 9.70
CA LYS A 771 5.10 -28.55 10.48
C LYS A 771 4.66 -30.01 10.45
N HIS A 772 3.52 -30.35 9.85
CA HIS A 772 3.06 -31.74 9.73
C HIS A 772 2.40 -32.02 8.37
N ARG A 773 3.21 -32.31 7.35
CA ARG A 773 2.94 -33.29 6.28
C ARG A 773 4.15 -33.40 5.34
N ASN A 774 4.32 -34.59 4.78
CA ASN A 774 5.52 -35.10 4.11
C ASN A 774 6.10 -34.19 3.00
N THR A 775 7.43 -34.25 2.96
CA THR A 775 8.38 -33.87 1.91
C THR A 775 7.98 -34.34 0.51
N ASP A 776 8.32 -33.52 -0.52
CA ASP A 776 8.60 -33.87 -1.94
C ASP A 776 7.91 -32.96 -3.00
N VAL A 777 8.02 -31.63 -2.92
CA VAL A 777 7.59 -30.75 -4.04
C VAL A 777 8.57 -29.59 -4.29
N ILE A 778 9.13 -29.53 -5.50
CA ILE A 778 10.08 -28.52 -6.03
C ILE A 778 9.30 -27.31 -6.59
N PRO A 779 9.68 -26.04 -6.32
CA PRO A 779 9.08 -24.89 -7.00
C PRO A 779 9.89 -24.51 -8.27
N ARG A 780 9.35 -24.81 -9.46
CA ARG A 780 9.86 -24.31 -10.77
C ARG A 780 8.87 -23.39 -11.51
N SER A 781 7.85 -22.90 -10.81
CA SER A 781 6.81 -22.01 -11.32
C SER A 781 6.58 -20.85 -10.34
N GLY A 782 6.31 -19.66 -10.88
CA GLY A 782 6.24 -18.41 -10.10
C GLY A 782 4.97 -17.60 -10.39
N TYR A 783 4.52 -16.88 -9.37
CA TYR A 783 3.40 -15.94 -9.42
C TYR A 783 3.96 -14.52 -9.26
N VAL A 784 3.62 -13.61 -10.20
CA VAL A 784 4.02 -12.21 -10.13
C VAL A 784 2.82 -11.39 -9.64
N TYR A 785 2.94 -10.81 -8.44
CA TYR A 785 1.96 -9.87 -7.90
C TYR A 785 2.04 -8.49 -8.58
N PRO A 786 0.93 -7.75 -8.65
CA PRO A 786 0.94 -6.34 -9.02
C PRO A 786 1.88 -5.56 -8.10
N ASN A 787 2.79 -4.78 -8.67
CA ASN A 787 3.73 -3.97 -7.92
C ASN A 787 3.55 -2.48 -8.24
N ARG A 788 4.25 -1.61 -7.49
CA ARG A 788 4.14 -0.14 -7.64
C ARG A 788 4.47 0.37 -9.06
N LEU A 789 5.19 -0.40 -9.86
CA LEU A 789 5.58 -0.02 -11.23
C LEU A 789 4.60 -0.55 -12.29
N ASN A 790 3.88 -1.64 -12.02
CA ASN A 790 2.88 -2.19 -12.94
C ASN A 790 1.68 -2.79 -12.16
N PRO A 791 0.77 -1.94 -11.66
CA PRO A 791 -0.28 -2.35 -10.73
C PRO A 791 -1.47 -3.07 -11.38
N PHE A 792 -1.47 -3.25 -12.71
CA PHE A 792 -2.59 -3.83 -13.48
C PHE A 792 -2.26 -5.15 -14.20
N PHE A 793 -1.05 -5.68 -13.94
CA PHE A 793 -0.50 -6.87 -14.58
C PHE A 793 -0.37 -8.02 -13.59
N GLU A 794 -1.06 -9.13 -13.90
CA GLU A 794 -0.92 -10.40 -13.18
C GLU A 794 -0.46 -11.47 -14.17
N SER A 795 0.54 -12.26 -13.79
CA SER A 795 1.05 -13.33 -14.63
C SER A 795 1.35 -14.59 -13.83
N LEU A 796 0.87 -15.72 -14.35
CA LEU A 796 1.16 -17.05 -13.87
C LEU A 796 1.98 -17.78 -14.96
N GLY A 797 3.23 -18.11 -14.66
CA GLY A 797 4.15 -18.71 -15.63
C GLY A 797 4.40 -20.20 -15.37
N ILE A 798 4.26 -21.03 -16.41
CA ILE A 798 4.71 -22.43 -16.40
C ILE A 798 6.01 -22.54 -17.20
N TYR A 799 7.13 -22.71 -16.49
CA TYR A 799 8.44 -22.93 -17.08
C TYR A 799 8.61 -24.41 -17.47
N ASP A 800 8.91 -24.66 -18.74
CA ASP A 800 9.00 -26.01 -19.35
C ASP A 800 7.66 -26.78 -19.37
N ALA A 801 6.65 -26.20 -20.03
CA ALA A 801 5.32 -26.80 -20.17
C ALA A 801 5.27 -28.07 -21.06
N LYS A 802 6.44 -28.60 -21.46
CA LYS A 802 6.61 -29.94 -22.06
C LYS A 802 6.51 -31.05 -21.00
N SER A 803 6.78 -30.72 -19.74
CA SER A 803 6.74 -31.63 -18.59
C SER A 803 5.35 -31.65 -17.96
N THR A 804 4.64 -32.77 -18.06
CA THR A 804 3.37 -33.00 -17.32
C THR A 804 3.54 -32.82 -15.82
N ALA A 805 4.75 -33.05 -15.29
CA ALA A 805 5.06 -32.83 -13.88
C ALA A 805 5.04 -31.35 -13.48
N GLY A 806 5.43 -30.43 -14.38
CA GLY A 806 5.38 -28.98 -14.11
C GLY A 806 3.95 -28.43 -14.02
N ILE A 807 3.07 -28.93 -14.90
CA ILE A 807 1.63 -28.58 -14.92
C ILE A 807 0.93 -29.19 -13.69
N HIS A 808 1.18 -30.46 -13.39
CA HIS A 808 0.62 -31.14 -12.21
C HIS A 808 1.06 -30.50 -10.89
N ALA A 809 2.34 -30.10 -10.76
CA ALA A 809 2.86 -29.49 -9.54
C ALA A 809 2.19 -28.14 -9.24
N LEU A 810 2.10 -27.25 -10.24
CA LEU A 810 1.45 -25.96 -10.08
C LEU A 810 -0.04 -26.11 -9.77
N CYS A 811 -0.74 -26.97 -10.51
CA CYS A 811 -2.18 -27.13 -10.35
C CYS A 811 -2.57 -27.82 -9.04
N SER A 812 -1.72 -28.70 -8.51
CA SER A 812 -1.91 -29.31 -7.18
C SER A 812 -1.71 -28.29 -6.06
N CYS A 813 -0.76 -27.36 -6.20
CA CYS A 813 -0.57 -26.25 -5.26
C CYS A 813 -1.74 -25.24 -5.28
N LEU A 814 -2.39 -25.07 -6.43
CA LEU A 814 -3.53 -24.16 -6.62
C LEU A 814 -4.90 -24.82 -6.35
N GLY A 815 -4.93 -26.10 -5.95
CA GLY A 815 -6.18 -26.81 -5.66
C GLY A 815 -7.08 -27.06 -6.88
N ILE A 816 -6.51 -27.06 -8.09
CA ILE A 816 -7.23 -27.27 -9.36
C ILE A 816 -7.62 -28.74 -9.50
N SER A 817 -8.80 -29.02 -10.04
CA SER A 817 -9.32 -30.38 -10.15
C SER A 817 -8.45 -31.26 -11.06
N SER A 818 -8.37 -32.57 -10.79
CA SER A 818 -7.61 -33.51 -11.63
C SER A 818 -8.07 -33.55 -13.08
N HIS A 819 -9.34 -33.19 -13.35
CA HIS A 819 -9.90 -33.10 -14.69
C HIS A 819 -9.35 -31.89 -15.47
N ASP A 820 -9.26 -30.73 -14.83
CA ASP A 820 -8.75 -29.51 -15.47
C ASP A 820 -7.23 -29.58 -15.73
N ILE A 821 -6.51 -30.32 -14.89
CA ILE A 821 -5.07 -30.61 -15.09
C ILE A 821 -4.84 -31.42 -16.36
N GLU A 822 -5.70 -32.40 -16.62
CA GLU A 822 -5.63 -33.27 -17.80
C GLU A 822 -5.92 -32.47 -19.08
N ILE A 823 -6.89 -31.54 -19.01
CA ILE A 823 -7.21 -30.61 -20.10
C ILE A 823 -6.02 -29.69 -20.42
N LEU A 824 -5.45 -29.04 -19.41
CA LEU A 824 -4.30 -28.13 -19.58
C LEU A 824 -3.06 -28.85 -20.11
N SER A 825 -2.80 -30.07 -19.61
CA SER A 825 -1.67 -30.90 -20.07
C SER A 825 -1.83 -31.33 -21.53
N THR A 826 -3.05 -31.69 -21.92
CA THR A 826 -3.38 -32.05 -23.31
C THR A 826 -3.24 -30.86 -24.24
N TYR A 827 -3.73 -29.69 -23.81
CA TYR A 827 -3.66 -28.43 -24.57
C TYR A 827 -2.20 -27.98 -24.78
N ALA A 828 -1.39 -27.96 -23.73
CA ALA A 828 0.03 -27.61 -23.81
C ALA A 828 0.82 -28.54 -24.74
N SER A 829 0.53 -29.86 -24.70
CA SER A 829 1.17 -30.86 -25.56
C SER A 829 0.81 -30.68 -27.04
N ALA A 830 -0.47 -30.43 -27.34
CA ALA A 830 -0.93 -30.18 -28.71
C ALA A 830 -0.32 -28.90 -29.30
N LEU A 831 -0.28 -27.83 -28.50
CA LEU A 831 0.29 -26.53 -28.88
C LEU A 831 1.79 -26.63 -29.17
N HIS A 832 2.54 -27.35 -28.34
CA HIS A 832 3.96 -27.64 -28.58
C HIS A 832 4.18 -28.36 -29.91
N GLY A 833 3.36 -29.37 -30.22
CA GLY A 833 3.43 -30.09 -31.49
C GLY A 833 3.17 -29.20 -32.71
N LEU A 834 2.19 -28.31 -32.63
CA LEU A 834 1.87 -27.33 -33.69
C LEU A 834 3.03 -26.36 -33.94
N ILE A 835 3.59 -25.79 -32.86
CA ILE A 835 4.71 -24.83 -32.92
C ILE A 835 5.95 -25.49 -33.53
N MET A 836 6.28 -26.72 -33.13
CA MET A 836 7.45 -27.42 -33.68
C MET A 836 7.28 -27.79 -35.15
N ASN A 837 6.06 -28.12 -35.58
CA ASN A 837 5.75 -28.37 -36.99
C ASN A 837 5.88 -27.09 -37.83
N LEU A 838 5.35 -25.97 -37.34
CA LEU A 838 5.44 -24.67 -38.00
C LEU A 838 6.88 -24.16 -38.07
N ALA A 839 7.63 -24.25 -36.98
CA ALA A 839 9.06 -23.92 -36.93
C ALA A 839 9.87 -24.78 -37.91
N SER A 840 9.59 -26.10 -37.99
CA SER A 840 10.23 -27.00 -38.95
C SER A 840 9.91 -26.63 -40.40
N LYS A 841 8.66 -26.26 -40.71
CA LYS A 841 8.25 -25.82 -42.06
C LYS A 841 8.87 -24.48 -42.46
N ILE A 842 8.88 -23.50 -41.56
CA ILE A 842 9.55 -22.19 -41.76
C ILE A 842 11.04 -22.41 -41.97
N ALA A 843 11.67 -23.25 -41.14
CA ALA A 843 13.08 -23.57 -41.27
C ALA A 843 13.41 -24.22 -42.62
N LYS A 844 12.59 -25.16 -43.07
CA LYS A 844 12.72 -25.82 -44.37
C LYS A 844 12.51 -24.85 -45.54
N GLY A 845 11.57 -23.91 -45.42
CA GLY A 845 11.33 -22.84 -46.39
C GLY A 845 12.49 -21.83 -46.48
N LEU A 846 13.19 -21.62 -45.37
CA LEU A 846 14.39 -20.78 -45.27
C LEU A 846 15.70 -21.54 -45.60
N GLY A 847 15.62 -22.82 -46.01
CA GLY A 847 16.78 -23.63 -46.40
C GLY A 847 17.64 -24.14 -45.23
N ILE A 848 17.11 -24.12 -44.00
CA ILE A 848 17.83 -24.47 -42.78
C ILE A 848 17.75 -25.99 -42.56
N VAL A 849 18.90 -26.66 -42.55
CA VAL A 849 19.03 -28.11 -42.35
C VAL A 849 19.62 -28.35 -40.96
N ASP A 850 18.81 -28.18 -39.91
CA ASP A 850 19.22 -28.59 -38.56
C ASP A 850 18.05 -29.26 -37.83
N SER A 851 18.35 -30.35 -37.12
CA SER A 851 17.39 -31.37 -36.66
C SER A 851 17.06 -31.31 -35.17
N SER A 852 17.33 -30.18 -34.49
CA SER A 852 17.34 -30.09 -33.02
C SER A 852 16.19 -29.27 -32.39
N PHE A 853 15.12 -28.97 -33.13
CA PHE A 853 13.96 -28.23 -32.58
C PHE A 853 13.27 -28.94 -31.38
N GLN A 854 13.47 -30.26 -31.21
CA GLN A 854 12.91 -31.02 -30.08
C GLN A 854 13.51 -30.69 -28.71
N GLU A 855 14.67 -30.02 -28.65
CA GLU A 855 15.36 -29.66 -27.41
C GLU A 855 15.03 -28.25 -26.89
N TRP A 856 14.13 -27.52 -27.56
CA TRP A 856 13.83 -26.14 -27.22
C TRP A 856 12.88 -26.03 -26.02
N SER A 857 13.21 -25.14 -25.08
CA SER A 857 12.40 -24.86 -23.90
C SER A 857 11.13 -24.09 -24.27
N PHE A 858 9.98 -24.55 -23.77
CA PHE A 858 8.68 -23.93 -24.01
C PHE A 858 8.16 -23.27 -22.74
N HIS A 859 7.91 -21.96 -22.80
CA HIS A 859 7.36 -21.19 -21.69
C HIS A 859 5.91 -20.83 -22.00
N LEU A 860 5.00 -21.16 -21.09
CA LEU A 860 3.58 -20.85 -21.22
C LEU A 860 3.18 -19.81 -20.14
N PRO A 861 3.11 -18.52 -20.48
CA PRO A 861 2.60 -17.49 -19.59
C PRO A 861 1.08 -17.37 -19.72
N MET A 862 0.39 -17.35 -18.58
CA MET A 862 -1.03 -17.02 -18.46
C MET A 862 -1.15 -15.62 -17.86
N ASN A 863 -1.53 -14.64 -18.68
CA ASN A 863 -1.56 -13.23 -18.28
C ASN A 863 -2.99 -12.75 -18.10
N ARG A 864 -3.21 -11.91 -17.09
CA ARG A 864 -4.45 -11.15 -16.90
C ARG A 864 -4.11 -9.65 -16.88
N TYR A 865 -4.79 -8.90 -17.73
CA TYR A 865 -4.68 -7.44 -17.80
C TYR A 865 -5.98 -6.82 -17.30
N ASN A 866 -5.92 -6.05 -16.22
CA ASN A 866 -7.11 -5.42 -15.62
C ASN A 866 -7.16 -3.92 -16.02
N PHE A 867 -7.61 -3.62 -17.24
CA PHE A 867 -7.80 -2.23 -17.70
C PHE A 867 -9.24 -1.75 -17.47
N THR A 868 -9.41 -0.51 -16.98
CA THR A 868 -10.70 0.21 -16.95
C THR A 868 -10.70 1.39 -17.95
N LYS A 869 -11.89 1.88 -18.33
CA LYS A 869 -12.09 3.03 -19.25
C LYS A 869 -11.32 4.29 -18.83
N GLU A 870 -11.07 4.47 -17.53
CA GLU A 870 -10.33 5.61 -16.96
C GLU A 870 -8.79 5.45 -17.07
N THR A 871 -8.27 4.22 -17.03
CA THR A 871 -6.83 3.94 -17.17
C THR A 871 -6.29 4.24 -18.57
N ILE A 872 -7.12 4.11 -19.62
CA ILE A 872 -6.74 4.40 -21.01
C ILE A 872 -6.50 5.91 -21.20
N VAL A 873 -7.29 6.75 -20.51
CA VAL A 873 -7.16 8.22 -20.56
C VAL A 873 -5.94 8.70 -19.79
N HIS A 874 -5.59 8.06 -18.67
CA HIS A 874 -4.51 8.52 -17.80
C HIS A 874 -3.10 8.23 -18.35
N TYR A 875 -2.92 7.15 -19.11
CA TYR A 875 -1.64 6.87 -19.80
C TYR A 875 -1.57 7.45 -21.22
N GLY A 876 -2.71 7.69 -21.88
CA GLY A 876 -2.78 8.42 -23.16
C GLY A 876 -2.35 9.89 -23.05
N ALA A 877 -2.52 10.52 -21.89
CA ALA A 877 -2.09 11.91 -21.66
C ALA A 877 -0.56 12.09 -21.53
N ASN A 878 0.21 11.01 -21.34
CA ASN A 878 1.67 11.05 -21.21
C ASN A 878 2.41 10.82 -22.55
N VAL A 879 1.69 10.73 -23.67
CA VAL A 879 2.26 10.71 -25.01
C VAL A 879 1.70 11.89 -25.79
N HIS A 880 2.55 12.87 -26.09
CA HIS A 880 2.18 13.99 -26.96
C HIS A 880 1.86 13.49 -28.39
N THR A 881 0.57 13.29 -28.71
CA THR A 881 0.05 13.27 -30.08
C THR A 881 -1.42 13.73 -30.14
N ASP A 882 -1.78 14.38 -31.25
CA ASP A 882 -2.99 15.19 -31.50
C ASP A 882 -4.36 14.65 -31.03
N ASN A 883 -5.16 15.59 -30.50
CA ASN A 883 -6.51 15.40 -29.91
C ASN A 883 -7.61 14.92 -30.88
N SER A 884 -7.33 14.66 -32.15
CA SER A 884 -8.32 14.09 -33.08
C SER A 884 -8.43 12.56 -32.98
N PHE A 885 -7.44 11.89 -32.40
CA PHE A 885 -7.35 10.42 -32.31
C PHE A 885 -8.18 9.82 -31.16
N ILE A 886 -8.47 10.60 -30.12
CA ILE A 886 -9.20 10.13 -28.92
C ILE A 886 -10.70 9.94 -29.18
N ASN A 887 -11.28 10.69 -30.12
CA ASN A 887 -12.72 10.60 -30.40
C ASN A 887 -13.11 9.32 -31.16
N ASP A 888 -12.23 8.76 -32.00
CA ASP A 888 -12.51 7.53 -32.75
C ASP A 888 -12.42 6.26 -31.89
N ILE A 889 -11.77 6.32 -30.71
CA ILE A 889 -11.66 5.20 -29.75
C ILE A 889 -12.95 5.05 -28.91
N LEU A 890 -13.74 6.11 -28.78
CA LEU A 890 -14.90 6.14 -27.87
C LEU A 890 -16.20 5.57 -28.48
N GLU A 891 -16.23 5.26 -29.79
CA GLU A 891 -17.48 4.89 -30.49
C GLU A 891 -17.61 3.39 -30.88
N ASP A 892 -16.62 2.52 -30.62
CA ASP A 892 -16.71 1.09 -30.99
C ASP A 892 -16.48 0.16 -29.79
N GLU A 893 -17.57 -0.31 -29.18
CA GLU A 893 -17.56 -1.21 -28.00
C GLU A 893 -17.13 -2.66 -28.30
N SER A 894 -16.60 -2.96 -29.50
CA SER A 894 -16.42 -4.34 -29.96
C SER A 894 -15.02 -4.77 -30.40
N ASN A 895 -13.99 -3.92 -30.36
CA ASN A 895 -12.66 -4.28 -30.85
C ASN A 895 -11.53 -4.09 -29.81
N GLU A 896 -11.01 -5.19 -29.27
CA GLU A 896 -9.69 -5.23 -28.62
C GLU A 896 -8.62 -4.93 -29.68
N ARG A 897 -8.13 -3.69 -29.75
CA ARG A 897 -7.01 -3.30 -30.63
C ARG A 897 -5.68 -3.49 -29.91
N PHE A 898 -4.81 -4.33 -30.47
CA PHE A 898 -3.42 -4.47 -30.04
C PHE A 898 -2.49 -3.67 -30.97
N GLU A 899 -1.57 -2.87 -30.43
CA GLU A 899 -0.57 -2.17 -31.23
C GLU A 899 0.79 -2.88 -31.17
N MET A 900 1.37 -3.17 -32.34
CA MET A 900 2.70 -3.75 -32.46
C MET A 900 3.67 -2.74 -33.07
N MET A 901 4.84 -2.58 -32.46
CA MET A 901 5.88 -1.70 -32.95
C MET A 901 6.65 -2.39 -34.09
N ASN A 902 6.70 -1.78 -35.27
CA ASN A 902 7.44 -2.30 -36.40
C ASN A 902 8.93 -1.93 -36.36
N SER A 903 9.72 -2.41 -37.34
CA SER A 903 11.16 -2.15 -37.50
C SER A 903 11.53 -0.66 -37.50
N ASN A 904 10.61 0.22 -37.88
CA ASN A 904 10.79 1.67 -37.94
C ASN A 904 10.31 2.41 -36.67
N ARG A 905 10.01 1.67 -35.60
CA ARG A 905 9.47 2.21 -34.32
C ARG A 905 8.11 2.89 -34.45
N ASN A 906 7.36 2.58 -35.50
CA ASN A 906 5.97 3.01 -35.63
C ASN A 906 5.06 1.92 -35.06
N PHE A 907 4.07 2.34 -34.27
CA PHE A 907 3.02 1.45 -33.78
C PHE A 907 2.01 1.19 -34.89
N VAL A 908 1.74 -0.08 -35.16
CA VAL A 908 0.76 -0.54 -36.12
C VAL A 908 -0.36 -1.22 -35.35
N ALA A 909 -1.58 -0.70 -35.50
CA ALA A 909 -2.77 -1.32 -34.93
C ALA A 909 -3.06 -2.65 -35.66
N VAL A 910 -3.09 -3.73 -34.90
CA VAL A 910 -3.52 -5.05 -35.33
C VAL A 910 -4.91 -5.27 -34.75
N ASN A 911 -5.93 -5.25 -35.61
CA ASN A 911 -7.29 -5.54 -35.19
C ASN A 911 -7.41 -7.02 -34.87
N GLN A 912 -7.88 -7.34 -33.67
CA GLN A 912 -8.18 -8.71 -33.27
C GLN A 912 -9.45 -9.15 -34.01
N VAL A 913 -9.31 -10.14 -34.90
CA VAL A 913 -10.45 -10.80 -35.53
C VAL A 913 -10.73 -12.05 -34.70
N SER A 914 -11.98 -12.27 -34.29
CA SER A 914 -12.34 -13.43 -33.47
C SER A 914 -11.79 -14.72 -34.08
N GLU A 915 -11.20 -15.59 -33.24
CA GLU A 915 -10.70 -16.93 -33.61
C GLU A 915 -9.46 -16.97 -34.53
N THR A 916 -8.66 -15.89 -34.59
CA THR A 916 -7.38 -15.85 -35.31
C THR A 916 -6.16 -15.80 -34.37
N PHE A 917 -5.06 -16.45 -34.78
CA PHE A 917 -3.77 -16.35 -34.07
C PHE A 917 -2.93 -15.22 -34.66
N ILE A 918 -2.41 -14.33 -33.80
CA ILE A 918 -1.37 -13.39 -34.18
C ILE A 918 -0.01 -14.06 -33.92
N ILE A 919 0.65 -14.45 -35.00
CA ILE A 919 1.93 -15.16 -34.96
C ILE A 919 3.05 -14.14 -35.23
N ASN A 920 3.74 -13.69 -34.19
CA ASN A 920 4.89 -12.79 -34.34
C ASN A 920 6.17 -13.61 -34.61
N VAL A 921 6.68 -13.55 -35.84
CA VAL A 921 7.98 -14.15 -36.20
C VAL A 921 9.04 -13.05 -36.15
N SER A 922 9.81 -13.01 -35.07
CA SER A 922 10.96 -12.11 -34.98
C SER A 922 12.19 -12.77 -35.61
N ILE A 923 12.65 -12.24 -36.75
CA ILE A 923 13.91 -12.66 -37.37
C ILE A 923 15.03 -11.83 -36.76
N MET A 924 15.78 -12.40 -35.82
CA MET A 924 17.03 -11.79 -35.37
C MET A 924 18.11 -12.04 -36.44
N GLN A 925 18.46 -11.01 -37.22
CA GLN A 925 19.68 -11.05 -38.02
C GLN A 925 20.90 -11.05 -37.10
N LYS A 926 21.57 -12.19 -36.98
CA LYS A 926 23.00 -12.26 -36.69
C LYS A 926 23.74 -12.82 -37.91
N PRO A 927 24.98 -12.41 -38.17
CA PRO A 927 25.85 -13.11 -39.10
C PRO A 927 26.21 -14.47 -38.47
N GLU A 928 25.77 -15.54 -39.13
CA GLU A 928 25.89 -16.98 -38.79
C GLU A 928 24.72 -17.63 -38.00
N PRO A 929 24.29 -18.85 -38.40
CA PRO A 929 22.88 -19.23 -38.37
C PRO A 929 22.54 -20.05 -37.13
N ARG A 930 21.93 -19.42 -36.14
CA ARG A 930 21.01 -20.09 -35.23
C ARG A 930 19.77 -19.22 -35.08
N PHE A 931 18.65 -19.74 -35.56
CA PHE A 931 17.37 -19.05 -35.59
C PHE A 931 16.69 -19.26 -34.23
N SER A 932 16.16 -18.21 -33.64
CA SER A 932 15.22 -18.30 -32.52
C SER A 932 13.92 -17.65 -32.96
N ILE A 933 12.85 -18.43 -33.02
CA ILE A 933 11.50 -17.93 -33.28
C ILE A 933 10.70 -18.12 -31.98
N ALA A 934 10.18 -17.03 -31.42
CA ALA A 934 9.31 -17.05 -30.24
C ALA A 934 7.85 -16.92 -30.69
N PHE A 935 6.94 -17.76 -30.17
CA PHE A 935 5.52 -17.76 -30.53
C PHE A 935 4.62 -17.75 -29.28
N PHE A 936 3.52 -16.99 -29.34
CA PHE A 936 2.43 -16.96 -28.35
C PHE A 936 1.11 -17.27 -29.07
N ILE A 937 0.31 -18.24 -28.60
CA ILE A 937 -0.87 -18.76 -29.33
C ILE A 937 -1.96 -19.32 -28.36
N LEU A 938 -3.24 -18.91 -28.53
CA LEU A 938 -4.49 -19.42 -27.89
C LEU A 938 -5.58 -19.72 -28.97
N ALA A 939 -6.20 -20.92 -29.01
CA ALA A 939 -6.92 -21.57 -30.18
C ALA A 939 -8.48 -21.47 -30.19
N SER A 940 -9.29 -21.76 -31.27
CA SER A 940 -9.19 -22.75 -32.39
C SER A 940 -10.10 -22.56 -33.65
N GLU A 941 -9.64 -23.09 -34.81
CA GLU A 941 -10.28 -24.01 -35.82
C GLU A 941 -11.71 -23.82 -36.41
N ASP A 942 -11.81 -23.29 -37.64
CA ASP A 942 -12.23 -24.04 -38.86
C ASP A 942 -12.26 -23.15 -40.12
N ASN A 943 -11.34 -23.41 -41.08
CA ASN A 943 -11.57 -23.45 -42.54
C ASN A 943 -10.28 -23.23 -43.34
N LYS A 944 -10.02 -24.15 -44.27
CA LYS A 944 -8.92 -24.17 -45.24
C LYS A 944 -8.94 -22.93 -46.14
N ILE A 945 -7.76 -22.37 -46.47
CA ILE A 945 -7.44 -21.81 -47.80
C ILE A 945 -5.92 -21.92 -48.06
N GLU A 946 -5.59 -22.39 -49.27
CA GLU A 946 -4.25 -22.58 -49.85
C GLU A 946 -3.56 -21.26 -50.26
N PRO A 947 -2.22 -21.24 -50.43
CA PRO A 947 -1.47 -20.02 -50.67
C PRO A 947 -1.50 -19.63 -52.15
N HIS A 948 -1.87 -18.38 -52.44
CA HIS A 948 -1.50 -17.75 -53.70
C HIS A 948 -0.37 -16.75 -53.47
N ALA A 949 0.80 -17.12 -53.99
CA ALA A 949 1.93 -16.25 -54.21
C ALA A 949 1.60 -15.25 -55.33
N GLU A 950 1.95 -13.97 -55.14
CA GLU A 950 2.65 -13.17 -56.15
C GLU A 950 3.04 -11.77 -55.63
N SER A 951 4.22 -11.34 -56.09
CA SER A 951 4.82 -10.00 -56.03
C SER A 951 5.39 -9.49 -54.70
N ILE A 952 6.70 -9.66 -54.64
CA ILE A 952 7.70 -8.73 -54.09
C ILE A 952 7.32 -7.28 -54.46
N ASP A 953 7.47 -6.34 -53.51
CA ASP A 953 8.12 -5.08 -53.85
C ASP A 953 9.10 -4.65 -52.76
N SER A 954 10.30 -4.35 -53.24
CA SER A 954 11.52 -4.06 -52.51
C SER A 954 11.65 -2.57 -52.33
N GLU A 955 11.02 -1.97 -51.32
CA GLU A 955 11.36 -0.63 -50.80
C GLU A 955 10.47 -0.24 -49.60
N LYS A 956 10.97 -0.48 -48.37
CA LYS A 956 10.87 0.35 -47.15
C LYS A 956 11.31 -0.47 -45.92
N PRO A 957 11.92 0.16 -44.89
CA PRO A 957 12.81 -0.49 -43.93
C PRO A 957 12.09 -1.38 -42.91
#